data_AF-A0AAD5QC33-F1
#
_entry.id   AF-A0AAD5QC33-F1
#
_cell.length_a   1.000
_cell.length_b   1.000
_cell.length_c   1.000
_cell.angle_alpha   90.00
_cell.angle_beta   90.00
_cell.angle_gamma   90.00
#
_symmetry.space_group_name_H-M   'P 1'
#
loop_
_entity.id
_entity.type
_entity.pdbx_description
1 polymer ?
#
loop_
_entity_poly.entity_id
_entity_poly.type
_entity_poly.pdbx_seq_one_letter_code
_entity_poly.pdbx_strand_id
1 'polypeptide(L)'
;MAHPVDVTDAEAVAVYLRDRIRMFPNFPKPGLDFADVTTLLLDPVAFQVAIDALKARYAGMGVTHIVSCESRGFIFGAPLALAMQVGFVPVRRARRLPGNTVGVDYTSGFYTGRLEIHEDAIPKGARVVIIDDLVATGNTLKVTCELIERVGASVVECGCVINSIRTKSPELLAMYRTLLRRSVKRPRCSVATATATAAARRLSAASTSASTPTPTSTSPAPPLPHPPRLADLVLIRHGESEGNVARQRSKRGDHSLFYGEFLHRHSSNWRLTDRGRKQAAAAGDWLRKNGLGHFDRYLVSEYLRAMETAARLALPDARWFAEMLIRERDWGQMDLMSEQERMVKMQDELRRRDLDRFYYTPPGGESLAAVAQRAERLLCLLHRECANQKAIVVCHGEVMWALRTRVERMSQDTFRELQESGQMVDQIHNGHILHYTRRDPQTGEMAPYFTHMRSVCPWNEKLSPKGWTKIERPVYDNEMLLAIAERVPRMIVSEEYLDQTYRRAGVSPAASSASASASGSAATSASGGSSSSSSSASSASTSSGPTASALPLNLSAPSASPAVSSWVPQTSLVPPAPSAEPTIAPLEMPPSPPLTLEKVVVVNKMTRFQHECELHGNTGEALRKQMSMRGFVYDRLKASHDHHVQALEDITCSLKDSGIEVSVVPANQMSHEAIEGADMVFSAGGDGTFLKAASFVNQPIPVAGLNTDPGRSEGKLCCYSVDHVESRFKEALDRLLSGNFRWRLRQRIRVGMVNQDGFWYELPRYALNEVFIAESDASRPSHYNIGVDQHQRESQRSSGIIVCTGTGSSAWYYSASQIYREQVAKVLEAMHHTHTNETVTELTEAFNRENYFPEDSLDMGYIVREPIINETFGDIRFRRGRARRVSMRSLGWDMKVNLDGIYSVPLDYGVQAVMKICDDPKYVLRTVDFSPSPVPRGTSTLRR
;
A
#
# COMPACT_ATOMS: atom_id res chain seq x y z
N MET A 1 -7.73 -4.74 -49.76
CA MET A 1 -6.88 -5.94 -49.57
C MET A 1 -7.77 -7.16 -49.73
N ALA A 2 -7.30 -8.26 -50.31
CA ALA A 2 -8.07 -9.49 -50.30
C ALA A 2 -8.17 -9.99 -48.85
N HIS A 3 -9.38 -10.19 -48.34
CA HIS A 3 -9.57 -10.75 -47.01
C HIS A 3 -9.09 -12.21 -46.99
N PRO A 4 -8.49 -12.68 -45.88
CA PRO A 4 -8.11 -14.08 -45.71
C PRO A 4 -9.31 -15.02 -45.59
N VAL A 5 -10.52 -14.47 -45.43
CA VAL A 5 -11.80 -15.17 -45.41
C VAL A 5 -12.85 -14.34 -46.16
N ASP A 6 -13.85 -15.00 -46.75
CA ASP A 6 -14.99 -14.31 -47.33
C ASP A 6 -15.81 -13.62 -46.23
N VAL A 7 -15.81 -12.28 -46.22
CA VAL A 7 -16.51 -11.46 -45.21
C VAL A 7 -18.03 -11.55 -45.31
N THR A 8 -18.56 -12.10 -46.41
CA THR A 8 -20.00 -12.37 -46.58
C THR A 8 -20.42 -13.72 -46.01
N ASP A 9 -19.47 -14.64 -45.78
CA ASP A 9 -19.71 -15.92 -45.11
C ASP A 9 -19.52 -15.76 -43.59
N ALA A 10 -20.65 -15.65 -42.89
CA ALA A 10 -20.68 -15.47 -41.45
C ALA A 10 -19.99 -16.61 -40.67
N GLU A 11 -20.05 -17.86 -41.15
CA GLU A 11 -19.43 -19.00 -40.44
C GLU A 11 -17.92 -19.04 -40.66
N ALA A 12 -17.44 -18.69 -41.86
CA ALA A 12 -16.01 -18.55 -42.13
C ALA A 12 -15.38 -17.43 -41.28
N VAL A 13 -16.05 -16.27 -41.21
CA VAL A 13 -15.64 -15.14 -40.36
C VAL A 13 -15.64 -15.55 -38.89
N ALA A 14 -16.68 -16.25 -38.43
CA ALA A 14 -16.79 -16.76 -37.07
C ALA A 14 -15.56 -17.60 -36.68
N VAL A 15 -15.22 -18.62 -37.46
CA VAL A 15 -14.07 -19.49 -37.18
C VAL A 15 -12.78 -18.68 -37.15
N TYR A 16 -12.57 -17.82 -38.15
CA TYR A 16 -11.36 -17.03 -38.31
C TYR A 16 -11.10 -16.05 -37.15
N LEU A 17 -12.16 -15.40 -36.64
CA LEU A 17 -12.05 -14.47 -35.50
C LEU A 17 -11.87 -15.22 -34.17
N ARG A 18 -12.51 -16.39 -34.01
CA ARG A 18 -12.42 -17.20 -32.79
C ARG A 18 -10.98 -17.63 -32.50
N ASP A 19 -10.23 -18.04 -33.52
CA ASP A 19 -8.84 -18.50 -33.37
C ASP A 19 -7.87 -17.37 -32.96
N ARG A 20 -8.34 -16.11 -32.99
CA ARG A 20 -7.57 -14.91 -32.65
C ARG A 20 -8.01 -14.25 -31.36
N ILE A 21 -8.98 -14.84 -30.66
CA ILE A 21 -9.43 -14.40 -29.35
C ILE A 21 -8.86 -15.34 -28.30
N ARG A 22 -8.09 -14.79 -27.35
CA ARG A 22 -7.55 -15.57 -26.24
C ARG A 22 -8.65 -15.85 -25.21
N MET A 23 -8.70 -17.09 -24.74
CA MET A 23 -9.62 -17.51 -23.67
C MET A 23 -8.87 -17.66 -22.35
N PHE A 24 -9.40 -17.06 -21.29
CA PHE A 24 -8.97 -17.26 -19.91
C PHE A 24 -9.99 -18.15 -19.19
N PRO A 25 -9.63 -19.41 -18.88
CA PRO A 25 -10.54 -20.28 -18.14
C PRO A 25 -10.66 -19.82 -16.68
N ASN A 26 -11.83 -20.01 -16.08
CA ASN A 26 -12.09 -19.75 -14.66
C ASN A 26 -11.84 -18.29 -14.19
N PHE A 27 -11.98 -17.31 -15.08
CA PHE A 27 -11.80 -15.89 -14.78
C PHE A 27 -13.11 -15.11 -14.95
N PRO A 28 -13.49 -14.20 -14.02
CA PRO A 28 -12.78 -13.85 -12.77
C PRO A 28 -13.07 -14.82 -11.61
N LYS A 29 -13.90 -15.85 -11.81
CA LYS A 29 -14.24 -16.86 -10.79
C LYS A 29 -14.32 -18.26 -11.42
N PRO A 30 -14.09 -19.33 -10.63
CA PRO A 30 -14.22 -20.71 -11.10
C PRO A 30 -15.58 -20.98 -11.79
N GLY A 31 -15.55 -21.67 -12.95
CA GLY A 31 -16.74 -22.03 -13.74
C GLY A 31 -17.20 -20.99 -14.77
N LEU A 32 -16.46 -19.88 -14.92
CA LEU A 32 -16.67 -18.83 -15.93
C LEU A 32 -15.42 -18.67 -16.80
N ASP A 33 -15.57 -18.69 -18.12
CA ASP A 33 -14.48 -18.41 -19.06
C ASP A 33 -14.59 -16.95 -19.56
N PHE A 34 -13.46 -16.26 -19.63
CA PHE A 34 -13.37 -14.89 -20.10
C PHE A 34 -12.70 -14.84 -21.49
N ALA A 35 -13.38 -14.24 -22.46
CA ALA A 35 -12.87 -14.05 -23.80
C ALA A 35 -12.21 -12.66 -23.93
N ASP A 36 -10.91 -12.65 -24.18
CA ASP A 36 -10.11 -11.44 -24.28
C ASP A 36 -9.98 -10.99 -25.74
N VAL A 37 -10.79 -9.99 -26.13
CA VAL A 37 -10.79 -9.41 -27.48
C VAL A 37 -9.48 -8.69 -27.83
N THR A 38 -8.61 -8.39 -26.86
CA THR A 38 -7.40 -7.59 -27.13
C THR A 38 -6.45 -8.29 -28.10
N THR A 39 -6.41 -9.63 -28.13
CA THR A 39 -5.59 -10.37 -29.09
C THR A 39 -6.10 -10.27 -30.52
N LEU A 40 -7.42 -10.14 -30.71
CA LEU A 40 -8.02 -9.85 -32.02
C LEU A 40 -7.66 -8.43 -32.46
N LEU A 41 -7.67 -7.47 -31.54
CA LEU A 41 -7.33 -6.06 -31.83
C LEU A 41 -5.85 -5.86 -32.17
N LEU A 42 -4.96 -6.73 -31.66
CA LEU A 42 -3.53 -6.71 -31.99
C LEU A 42 -3.25 -7.27 -33.39
N ASP A 43 -4.18 -8.02 -33.99
CA ASP A 43 -4.10 -8.50 -35.37
C ASP A 43 -4.86 -7.50 -36.28
N PRO A 44 -4.15 -6.62 -37.02
CA PRO A 44 -4.79 -5.60 -37.84
C PRO A 44 -5.64 -6.19 -38.97
N VAL A 45 -5.30 -7.38 -39.47
CA VAL A 45 -6.08 -8.05 -40.52
C VAL A 45 -7.38 -8.59 -39.94
N ALA A 46 -7.32 -9.20 -38.76
CA ALA A 46 -8.51 -9.74 -38.11
C ALA A 46 -9.48 -8.65 -37.64
N PHE A 47 -8.95 -7.55 -37.14
CA PHE A 47 -9.78 -6.40 -36.81
C PHE A 47 -10.46 -5.83 -38.06
N GLN A 48 -9.73 -5.70 -39.17
CA GLN A 48 -10.30 -5.26 -40.45
C GLN A 48 -11.40 -6.23 -40.95
N VAL A 49 -11.16 -7.55 -40.89
CA VAL A 49 -12.17 -8.59 -41.22
C VAL A 49 -13.43 -8.44 -40.37
N ALA A 50 -13.28 -8.18 -39.06
CA ALA A 50 -14.44 -7.98 -38.17
C ALA A 50 -15.27 -6.74 -38.57
N ILE A 51 -14.62 -5.62 -38.88
CA ILE A 51 -15.31 -4.40 -39.31
C ILE A 51 -15.96 -4.57 -40.70
N ASP A 52 -15.27 -5.19 -41.65
CA ASP A 52 -15.82 -5.39 -43.00
C ASP A 52 -16.97 -6.41 -43.04
N ALA A 53 -16.94 -7.43 -42.19
CA ALA A 53 -18.05 -8.35 -42.00
C ALA A 53 -19.29 -7.63 -41.39
N LEU A 54 -19.09 -6.78 -40.39
CA LEU A 54 -20.16 -5.95 -39.83
C LEU A 54 -20.72 -4.98 -40.88
N LYS A 55 -19.84 -4.34 -41.66
CA LYS A 55 -20.24 -3.44 -42.75
C LYS A 55 -21.06 -4.16 -43.81
N ALA A 56 -20.61 -5.33 -44.28
CA ALA A 56 -21.34 -6.14 -45.24
C ALA A 56 -22.72 -6.55 -44.70
N ARG A 57 -22.82 -6.87 -43.40
CA ARG A 57 -24.06 -7.26 -42.75
C ARG A 57 -25.11 -6.17 -42.70
N TYR A 58 -24.70 -4.92 -42.49
CA TYR A 58 -25.61 -3.78 -42.33
C TYR A 58 -25.75 -2.93 -43.60
N ALA A 59 -25.03 -3.29 -44.67
CA ALA A 59 -25.18 -2.67 -45.98
C ALA A 59 -26.63 -2.80 -46.49
N GLY A 60 -27.19 -1.71 -47.02
CA GLY A 60 -28.55 -1.68 -47.57
C GLY A 60 -29.68 -1.68 -46.53
N MET A 61 -29.40 -1.73 -45.22
CA MET A 61 -30.44 -1.72 -44.17
C MET A 61 -30.94 -0.32 -43.78
N GLY A 62 -30.48 0.72 -44.47
CA GLY A 62 -30.83 2.12 -44.20
C GLY A 62 -30.36 2.61 -42.83
N VAL A 63 -29.26 2.07 -42.30
CA VAL A 63 -28.69 2.49 -41.00
C VAL A 63 -28.13 3.91 -41.14
N THR A 64 -28.46 4.76 -40.17
CA THR A 64 -28.05 6.18 -40.13
C THR A 64 -27.10 6.47 -38.98
N HIS A 65 -27.12 5.66 -37.92
CA HIS A 65 -26.27 5.81 -36.75
C HIS A 65 -25.83 4.45 -36.19
N ILE A 66 -24.60 4.37 -35.70
CA ILE A 66 -24.10 3.28 -34.87
C ILE A 66 -24.03 3.78 -33.43
N VAL A 67 -24.62 3.01 -32.52
CA VAL A 67 -24.57 3.26 -31.08
C VAL A 67 -23.71 2.21 -30.42
N SER A 68 -22.88 2.60 -29.46
CA SER A 68 -22.15 1.64 -28.65
C SER A 68 -22.19 1.99 -27.18
N CYS A 69 -22.15 0.96 -26.34
CA CYS A 69 -22.16 1.10 -24.89
C CYS A 69 -20.74 1.03 -24.35
N GLU A 70 -20.32 2.05 -23.61
CA GLU A 70 -19.05 2.06 -22.90
C GLU A 70 -17.79 1.85 -23.79
N SER A 71 -16.61 1.91 -23.17
CA SER A 71 -15.33 1.99 -23.90
C SER A 71 -15.00 0.76 -24.75
N ARG A 72 -15.51 -0.44 -24.41
CA ARG A 72 -15.21 -1.66 -25.19
C ARG A 72 -16.07 -1.78 -26.44
N GLY A 73 -17.35 -1.41 -26.38
CA GLY A 73 -18.21 -1.36 -27.56
C GLY A 73 -17.71 -0.34 -28.58
N PHE A 74 -17.15 0.79 -28.12
CA PHE A 74 -16.63 1.86 -28.99
C PHE A 74 -15.54 1.36 -29.94
N ILE A 75 -14.75 0.38 -29.52
CA ILE A 75 -13.65 -0.19 -30.30
C ILE A 75 -14.16 -0.79 -31.61
N PHE A 76 -15.38 -1.33 -31.63
CA PHE A 76 -15.98 -1.90 -32.83
C PHE A 76 -17.01 -0.97 -33.48
N GLY A 77 -17.78 -0.24 -32.66
CA GLY A 77 -18.82 0.66 -33.16
C GLY A 77 -18.28 1.89 -33.88
N ALA A 78 -17.24 2.55 -33.36
CA ALA A 78 -16.71 3.76 -33.99
C ALA A 78 -16.05 3.47 -35.35
N PRO A 79 -15.22 2.42 -35.53
CA PRO A 79 -14.69 2.06 -36.84
C PRO A 79 -15.79 1.60 -37.82
N LEU A 80 -16.82 0.90 -37.35
CA LEU A 80 -17.96 0.53 -38.21
C LEU A 80 -18.71 1.77 -38.71
N ALA A 81 -18.98 2.74 -37.83
CA ALA A 81 -19.64 3.99 -38.19
C ALA A 81 -18.85 4.74 -39.27
N LEU A 82 -17.53 4.82 -39.09
CA LEU A 82 -16.61 5.39 -40.07
C LEU A 82 -16.64 4.63 -41.40
N ALA A 83 -16.59 3.30 -41.36
CA ALA A 83 -16.58 2.45 -42.55
C ALA A 83 -17.90 2.49 -43.33
N MET A 84 -19.02 2.72 -42.65
CA MET A 84 -20.36 2.90 -43.22
C MET A 84 -20.70 4.36 -43.57
N GLN A 85 -19.89 5.33 -43.15
CA GLN A 85 -20.13 6.78 -43.29
C GLN A 85 -21.46 7.23 -42.65
N VAL A 86 -21.69 6.77 -41.42
CA VAL A 86 -22.90 7.08 -40.63
C VAL A 86 -22.52 7.70 -39.28
N GLY A 87 -23.49 8.30 -38.58
CA GLY A 87 -23.23 8.91 -37.27
C GLY A 87 -22.78 7.88 -36.23
N PHE A 88 -21.86 8.25 -35.35
CA PHE A 88 -21.51 7.43 -34.17
C PHE A 88 -22.01 8.11 -32.91
N VAL A 89 -22.72 7.36 -32.06
CA VAL A 89 -23.29 7.89 -30.82
C VAL A 89 -22.85 7.05 -29.62
N PRO A 90 -22.06 7.63 -28.70
CA PRO A 90 -21.65 6.93 -27.49
C PRO A 90 -22.79 6.92 -26.45
N VAL A 91 -23.12 5.75 -25.94
CA VAL A 91 -23.92 5.58 -24.71
C VAL A 91 -22.96 5.26 -23.58
N ARG A 92 -23.06 6.02 -22.49
CA ARG A 92 -22.10 5.97 -21.38
C ARG A 92 -22.81 5.81 -20.05
N ARG A 93 -22.08 5.33 -19.04
CA ARG A 93 -22.53 5.42 -17.66
C ARG A 93 -22.76 6.88 -17.27
N ALA A 94 -23.66 7.08 -16.31
CA ALA A 94 -24.06 8.41 -15.88
C ALA A 94 -22.90 9.35 -15.57
N ARG A 95 -23.07 10.62 -15.92
CA ARG A 95 -22.11 11.72 -15.70
C ARG A 95 -20.79 11.60 -16.47
N ARG A 96 -20.76 10.84 -17.56
CA ARG A 96 -19.60 10.70 -18.47
C ARG A 96 -19.80 11.38 -19.83
N LEU A 97 -20.94 12.00 -20.03
CA LEU A 97 -21.31 12.76 -21.22
C LEU A 97 -21.53 14.23 -20.81
N PRO A 98 -20.88 15.21 -21.48
CA PRO A 98 -21.06 16.63 -21.17
C PRO A 98 -22.37 17.19 -21.74
N GLY A 99 -23.07 18.05 -21.00
CA GLY A 99 -24.32 18.67 -21.46
C GLY A 99 -25.57 17.88 -21.06
N ASN A 100 -26.69 18.13 -21.74
CA ASN A 100 -27.98 17.54 -21.37
C ASN A 100 -28.07 16.07 -21.81
N THR A 101 -28.42 15.19 -20.87
CA THR A 101 -28.54 13.75 -21.11
C THR A 101 -29.89 13.21 -20.71
N VAL A 102 -30.33 12.18 -21.46
CA VAL A 102 -31.43 11.29 -21.06
C VAL A 102 -30.79 10.00 -20.57
N GLY A 103 -31.37 9.36 -19.55
CA GLY A 103 -30.82 8.12 -19.01
C GLY A 103 -31.85 7.11 -18.54
N VAL A 104 -31.44 5.84 -18.55
CA VAL A 104 -32.23 4.68 -18.08
C VAL A 104 -31.43 3.96 -17.00
N ASP A 105 -32.07 3.76 -15.85
CA ASP A 105 -31.53 2.98 -14.75
C ASP A 105 -31.68 1.49 -15.01
N TYR A 106 -30.70 0.69 -14.60
CA TYR A 106 -30.69 -0.74 -14.81
C TYR A 106 -30.03 -1.50 -13.67
N THR A 107 -30.46 -2.75 -13.50
CA THR A 107 -29.84 -3.71 -12.59
C THR A 107 -29.25 -4.85 -13.41
N SER A 108 -27.96 -5.14 -13.23
CA SER A 108 -27.29 -6.26 -13.89
C SER A 108 -26.53 -7.09 -12.87
N GLY A 109 -27.05 -8.28 -12.56
CA GLY A 109 -26.44 -9.14 -11.55
C GLY A 109 -26.37 -8.45 -10.19
N PHE A 110 -25.16 -8.13 -9.72
CA PHE A 110 -24.89 -7.56 -8.40
C PHE A 110 -24.73 -6.03 -8.38
N TYR A 111 -25.00 -5.33 -9.48
CA TYR A 111 -24.83 -3.88 -9.55
C TYR A 111 -26.05 -3.18 -10.18
N THR A 112 -26.38 -2.03 -9.62
CA THR A 112 -27.31 -1.05 -10.19
C THR A 112 -26.51 0.07 -10.86
N GLY A 113 -26.93 0.53 -12.02
CA GLY A 113 -26.28 1.62 -12.74
C GLY A 113 -27.26 2.40 -13.62
N ARG A 114 -26.79 3.46 -14.25
CA ARG A 114 -27.57 4.29 -15.19
C ARG A 114 -26.75 4.48 -16.46
N LEU A 115 -27.37 4.22 -17.62
CA LEU A 115 -26.82 4.57 -18.93
C LEU A 115 -27.44 5.89 -19.40
N GLU A 116 -26.62 6.75 -19.99
CA GLU A 116 -26.94 8.09 -20.47
C GLU A 116 -26.50 8.27 -21.93
N ILE A 117 -27.27 9.09 -22.65
CA ILE A 117 -27.04 9.56 -24.03
C ILE A 117 -27.34 11.06 -24.06
N HIS A 118 -26.70 11.86 -24.92
CA HIS A 118 -27.16 13.25 -25.08
C HIS A 118 -28.58 13.27 -25.65
N GLU A 119 -29.40 14.21 -25.19
CA GLU A 119 -30.80 14.35 -25.60
C GLU A 119 -30.94 14.61 -27.12
N ASP A 120 -29.96 15.30 -27.70
CA ASP A 120 -29.87 15.67 -29.11
C ASP A 120 -28.98 14.75 -29.95
N ALA A 121 -28.49 13.65 -29.37
CA ALA A 121 -27.49 12.79 -30.03
C ALA A 121 -27.99 12.11 -31.31
N ILE A 122 -29.31 11.89 -31.43
CA ILE A 122 -29.92 11.15 -32.52
C ILE A 122 -31.19 11.88 -33.00
N PRO A 123 -31.30 12.23 -34.29
CA PRO A 123 -32.53 12.77 -34.86
C PRO A 123 -33.70 11.78 -34.74
N LYS A 124 -34.90 12.29 -34.45
CA LYS A 124 -36.13 11.48 -34.43
C LYS A 124 -36.33 10.75 -35.76
N GLY A 125 -36.70 9.48 -35.71
CA GLY A 125 -36.87 8.62 -36.89
C GLY A 125 -35.58 8.02 -37.45
N ALA A 126 -34.41 8.29 -36.84
CA ALA A 126 -33.17 7.64 -37.21
C ALA A 126 -33.24 6.12 -37.04
N ARG A 127 -32.50 5.40 -37.90
CA ARG A 127 -32.33 3.96 -37.86
C ARG A 127 -30.96 3.63 -37.29
N VAL A 128 -30.93 2.90 -36.17
CA VAL A 128 -29.75 2.71 -35.33
C VAL A 128 -29.36 1.24 -35.25
N VAL A 129 -28.07 0.94 -35.32
CA VAL A 129 -27.53 -0.39 -34.94
C VAL A 129 -26.70 -0.23 -33.68
N ILE A 130 -26.92 -1.09 -32.68
CA ILE A 130 -26.16 -1.10 -31.43
C ILE A 130 -25.02 -2.12 -31.56
N ILE A 131 -23.79 -1.69 -31.32
CA ILE A 131 -22.58 -2.53 -31.39
C ILE A 131 -21.91 -2.61 -30.02
N ASP A 132 -21.60 -3.83 -29.59
CA ASP A 132 -20.80 -4.10 -28.39
C ASP A 132 -19.77 -5.22 -28.63
N ASP A 133 -18.79 -5.37 -27.74
CA ASP A 133 -17.74 -6.38 -27.87
C ASP A 133 -18.24 -7.79 -27.55
N LEU A 134 -19.07 -7.94 -26.51
CA LEU A 134 -19.64 -9.21 -26.09
C LEU A 134 -21.00 -9.04 -25.42
N VAL A 135 -21.82 -10.09 -25.47
CA VAL A 135 -23.04 -10.19 -24.66
C VAL A 135 -22.86 -11.23 -23.56
N ALA A 136 -23.02 -10.80 -22.30
CA ALA A 136 -23.04 -11.67 -21.13
C ALA A 136 -24.49 -12.03 -20.72
N THR A 137 -25.23 -11.07 -20.16
CA THR A 137 -26.62 -11.23 -19.71
C THR A 137 -27.65 -10.61 -20.65
N GLY A 138 -27.22 -9.71 -21.55
CA GLY A 138 -28.11 -8.96 -22.45
C GLY A 138 -28.71 -7.69 -21.85
N ASN A 139 -28.57 -7.45 -20.54
CA ASN A 139 -29.20 -6.30 -19.87
C ASN A 139 -28.68 -4.96 -20.40
N THR A 140 -27.37 -4.82 -20.64
CA THR A 140 -26.78 -3.58 -21.18
C THR A 140 -27.38 -3.22 -22.55
N LEU A 141 -27.53 -4.21 -23.44
CA LEU A 141 -28.15 -4.01 -24.75
C LEU A 141 -29.62 -3.63 -24.62
N LYS A 142 -30.39 -4.32 -23.76
CA LYS A 142 -31.80 -4.03 -23.53
C LYS A 142 -32.03 -2.59 -23.08
N VAL A 143 -31.25 -2.14 -22.10
CA VAL A 143 -31.32 -0.78 -21.55
C VAL A 143 -30.94 0.26 -22.60
N THR A 144 -29.97 -0.09 -23.45
CA THR A 144 -29.57 0.76 -24.55
C THR A 144 -30.68 0.86 -25.59
N CYS A 145 -31.36 -0.23 -25.96
CA CYS A 145 -32.52 -0.18 -26.85
C CYS A 145 -33.60 0.75 -26.30
N GLU A 146 -33.95 0.60 -25.02
CA GLU A 146 -34.93 1.47 -24.36
C GLU A 146 -34.52 2.95 -24.41
N LEU A 147 -33.23 3.23 -24.20
CA LEU A 147 -32.71 4.59 -24.26
C LEU A 147 -32.77 5.18 -25.68
N ILE A 148 -32.50 4.37 -26.71
CA ILE A 148 -32.60 4.78 -28.13
C ILE A 148 -34.05 5.04 -28.54
N GLU A 149 -34.98 4.21 -28.07
CA GLU A 149 -36.42 4.41 -28.31
C GLU A 149 -36.92 5.68 -27.63
N ARG A 150 -36.43 6.00 -26.41
CA ARG A 150 -36.79 7.23 -25.68
C ARG A 150 -36.35 8.52 -26.39
N VAL A 151 -35.23 8.50 -27.11
CA VAL A 151 -34.80 9.65 -27.95
C VAL A 151 -35.51 9.69 -29.31
N GLY A 152 -36.45 8.77 -29.57
CA GLY A 152 -37.30 8.76 -30.75
C GLY A 152 -36.68 8.12 -31.98
N ALA A 153 -35.67 7.26 -31.81
CA ALA A 153 -35.03 6.51 -32.89
C ALA A 153 -35.44 5.03 -32.87
N SER A 154 -35.23 4.34 -33.99
CA SER A 154 -35.58 2.93 -34.18
C SER A 154 -34.34 2.05 -34.17
N VAL A 155 -34.32 1.04 -33.28
CA VAL A 155 -33.25 0.04 -33.25
C VAL A 155 -33.50 -0.99 -34.35
N VAL A 156 -32.59 -1.05 -35.32
CA VAL A 156 -32.61 -2.02 -36.43
C VAL A 156 -32.11 -3.38 -35.93
N GLU A 157 -31.01 -3.40 -35.19
CA GLU A 157 -30.38 -4.62 -34.68
C GLU A 157 -29.34 -4.32 -33.58
N CYS A 158 -29.09 -5.31 -32.71
CA CYS A 158 -27.91 -5.35 -31.83
C CYS A 158 -26.89 -6.38 -32.35
N GLY A 159 -25.67 -5.93 -32.63
CA GLY A 159 -24.55 -6.75 -33.09
C GLY A 159 -23.43 -6.87 -32.06
N CYS A 160 -22.93 -8.08 -31.84
CA CYS A 160 -21.75 -8.31 -30.98
C CYS A 160 -20.71 -9.19 -31.65
N VAL A 161 -19.44 -8.89 -31.36
CA VAL A 161 -18.28 -9.61 -31.90
C VAL A 161 -18.16 -11.00 -31.26
N ILE A 162 -18.39 -11.10 -29.95
CA ILE A 162 -18.35 -12.37 -29.18
C ILE A 162 -19.74 -12.77 -28.67
N ASN A 163 -20.10 -14.04 -28.88
CA ASN A 163 -21.27 -14.66 -28.26
C ASN A 163 -20.86 -15.52 -27.04
N SER A 164 -21.10 -15.05 -25.82
CA SER A 164 -20.83 -15.80 -24.57
C SER A 164 -22.12 -16.21 -23.83
N ILE A 165 -23.25 -16.18 -24.52
CA ILE A 165 -24.54 -16.20 -23.83
C ILE A 165 -24.88 -17.61 -23.29
N ARG A 166 -25.14 -17.67 -21.97
CA ARG A 166 -25.77 -18.81 -21.28
C ARG A 166 -27.30 -18.68 -21.13
N THR A 167 -27.95 -17.61 -21.61
CA THR A 167 -29.40 -17.42 -21.43
C THR A 167 -30.25 -18.31 -22.34
N LYS A 168 -31.30 -18.91 -21.78
CA LYS A 168 -32.36 -19.67 -22.47
C LYS A 168 -33.58 -18.81 -22.82
N SER A 169 -33.54 -17.49 -22.61
CA SER A 169 -34.68 -16.59 -22.84
C SER A 169 -34.92 -16.37 -24.35
N PRO A 170 -36.08 -16.81 -24.91
CA PRO A 170 -36.39 -16.67 -26.32
C PRO A 170 -36.51 -15.21 -26.79
N GLU A 171 -37.02 -14.32 -25.92
CA GLU A 171 -37.19 -12.89 -26.17
C GLU A 171 -35.83 -12.18 -26.32
N LEU A 172 -34.88 -12.48 -25.44
CA LEU A 172 -33.52 -11.93 -25.55
C LEU A 172 -32.80 -12.49 -26.78
N LEU A 173 -32.92 -13.80 -27.05
CA LEU A 173 -32.35 -14.45 -28.23
C LEU A 173 -32.88 -13.91 -29.57
N ALA A 174 -34.09 -13.33 -29.60
CA ALA A 174 -34.66 -12.69 -30.77
C ALA A 174 -34.13 -11.26 -31.02
N MET A 175 -33.62 -10.59 -29.98
CA MET A 175 -33.20 -9.17 -30.02
C MET A 175 -31.75 -8.92 -30.48
N TYR A 176 -30.87 -9.93 -30.52
CA TYR A 176 -29.47 -9.77 -30.95
C TYR A 176 -29.04 -10.86 -31.93
N ARG A 177 -28.16 -10.51 -32.86
CA ARG A 177 -27.45 -11.49 -33.71
C ARG A 177 -25.95 -11.36 -33.48
N THR A 178 -25.30 -12.51 -33.38
CA THR A 178 -23.85 -12.60 -33.16
C THR A 178 -23.17 -13.15 -34.40
N LEU A 179 -22.00 -12.62 -34.73
CA LEU A 179 -21.16 -13.17 -35.81
C LEU A 179 -20.68 -14.59 -35.49
N LEU A 180 -20.57 -14.98 -34.22
CA LEU A 180 -20.19 -16.34 -33.77
C LEU A 180 -21.41 -17.16 -33.33
N ARG A 181 -21.83 -18.18 -34.11
CA ARG A 181 -22.75 -19.22 -33.60
C ARG A 181 -21.98 -20.39 -32.98
N ARG A 182 -22.47 -20.92 -31.85
CA ARG A 182 -21.96 -22.18 -31.28
C ARG A 182 -22.66 -23.33 -32.00
N SER A 183 -22.00 -23.94 -32.99
CA SER A 183 -22.51 -25.18 -33.58
C SER A 183 -22.46 -26.32 -32.55
N VAL A 184 -23.56 -27.06 -32.47
CA VAL A 184 -23.80 -28.19 -31.55
C VAL A 184 -23.44 -29.49 -32.28
N LYS A 185 -22.80 -30.40 -31.52
CA LYS A 185 -22.35 -31.79 -31.83
C LYS A 185 -20.99 -31.94 -32.52
N ARG A 186 -19.97 -32.29 -31.72
CA ARG A 186 -18.85 -33.15 -32.18
C ARG A 186 -19.40 -34.59 -32.40
N PRO A 187 -19.07 -35.26 -33.51
CA PRO A 187 -19.21 -36.71 -33.59
C PRO A 187 -18.23 -37.36 -32.62
N ARG A 188 -18.69 -38.41 -31.93
CA ARG A 188 -17.82 -39.33 -31.20
C ARG A 188 -16.89 -40.02 -32.20
N CYS A 189 -15.59 -40.03 -31.94
CA CYS A 189 -14.73 -41.08 -32.44
C CYS A 189 -13.70 -41.47 -31.36
N SER A 190 -13.55 -42.77 -31.21
CA SER A 190 -12.90 -43.53 -30.17
C SER A 190 -11.37 -43.43 -30.19
N VAL A 191 -10.81 -43.68 -29.01
CA VAL A 191 -9.38 -43.87 -28.71
C VAL A 191 -8.70 -44.84 -29.67
N ALA A 192 -7.50 -44.48 -30.14
CA ALA A 192 -6.45 -45.44 -30.47
C ALA A 192 -5.07 -44.84 -30.13
N THR A 193 -4.42 -45.51 -29.20
CA THR A 193 -3.10 -45.30 -28.62
C THR A 193 -1.98 -45.55 -29.64
N ALA A 194 -0.97 -44.68 -29.74
CA ALA A 194 0.38 -45.07 -30.19
C ALA A 194 1.44 -43.97 -29.92
N THR A 195 2.27 -44.27 -28.91
CA THR A 195 3.66 -43.88 -28.67
C THR A 195 4.40 -43.06 -29.74
N ALA A 196 4.84 -41.86 -29.33
CA ALA A 196 6.03 -41.21 -29.85
C ALA A 196 7.26 -42.03 -29.46
N THR A 197 8.10 -42.41 -30.44
CA THR A 197 9.57 -42.57 -30.41
C THR A 197 9.98 -43.48 -31.58
N ALA A 198 10.24 -42.93 -32.78
CA ALA A 198 11.09 -43.53 -33.84
C ALA A 198 10.91 -42.80 -35.19
N ALA A 199 11.43 -41.58 -35.34
CA ALA A 199 11.63 -40.99 -36.68
C ALA A 199 12.77 -39.96 -36.73
N ALA A 200 13.69 -39.99 -35.76
CA ALA A 200 14.92 -39.19 -35.77
C ALA A 200 16.12 -40.10 -36.06
N ARG A 201 16.18 -40.68 -37.26
CA ARG A 201 17.38 -41.21 -37.93
C ARG A 201 16.97 -42.06 -39.12
N ARG A 202 17.07 -41.48 -40.31
CA ARG A 202 17.37 -42.08 -41.61
C ARG A 202 16.70 -41.21 -42.65
N LEU A 203 17.50 -40.40 -43.33
CA LEU A 203 17.47 -40.20 -44.79
C LEU A 203 18.42 -39.03 -45.12
N SER A 204 19.71 -39.36 -45.10
CA SER A 204 20.76 -38.66 -45.84
C SER A 204 21.43 -39.69 -46.75
N ALA A 205 21.04 -39.76 -48.03
CA ALA A 205 21.88 -40.27 -49.12
C ALA A 205 21.16 -40.17 -50.49
N ALA A 206 21.82 -39.43 -51.40
CA ALA A 206 21.81 -39.48 -52.88
C ALA A 206 20.49 -39.11 -53.62
N SER A 207 20.35 -37.93 -54.25
CA SER A 207 20.93 -37.43 -55.54
C SER A 207 20.46 -38.26 -56.75
N THR A 208 19.83 -37.73 -57.82
CA THR A 208 20.31 -36.68 -58.75
C THR A 208 19.23 -36.20 -59.76
N SER A 209 19.53 -35.04 -60.38
CA SER A 209 19.05 -34.48 -61.65
C SER A 209 17.96 -33.39 -61.60
N ALA A 210 18.20 -32.34 -62.38
CA ALA A 210 17.85 -30.95 -62.11
C ALA A 210 16.79 -30.38 -63.07
N SER A 211 15.97 -29.44 -62.58
CA SER A 211 15.92 -28.03 -63.02
C SER A 211 14.57 -27.38 -62.67
N THR A 212 14.59 -26.41 -61.74
CA THR A 212 13.52 -25.40 -61.60
C THR A 212 14.10 -24.13 -60.98
N PRO A 213 13.72 -22.94 -61.48
CA PRO A 213 14.34 -21.67 -61.14
C PRO A 213 13.86 -21.13 -59.78
N THR A 214 14.71 -20.31 -59.16
CA THR A 214 14.53 -19.61 -57.88
C THR A 214 13.23 -18.80 -57.79
N PRO A 215 12.44 -18.93 -56.71
CA PRO A 215 11.59 -17.85 -56.22
C PRO A 215 12.40 -16.97 -55.27
N THR A 216 12.36 -15.69 -55.57
CA THR A 216 12.96 -14.56 -54.89
C THR A 216 12.54 -14.44 -53.43
N SER A 217 13.45 -13.85 -52.64
CA SER A 217 13.26 -13.47 -51.25
C SER A 217 12.00 -12.63 -51.04
N THR A 218 11.11 -13.09 -50.16
CA THR A 218 10.24 -12.19 -49.39
C THR A 218 10.67 -12.29 -47.94
N SER A 219 11.37 -11.25 -47.48
CA SER A 219 11.73 -11.06 -46.06
C SER A 219 10.50 -11.18 -45.17
N PRO A 220 10.65 -11.67 -43.91
CA PRO A 220 9.60 -11.52 -42.92
C PRO A 220 9.25 -10.04 -42.76
N ALA A 221 7.95 -9.74 -42.59
CA ALA A 221 7.49 -8.38 -42.34
C ALA A 221 8.29 -7.76 -41.18
N PRO A 222 8.79 -6.51 -41.32
CA PRO A 222 9.65 -5.92 -40.33
C PRO A 222 8.89 -5.80 -39.00
N PRO A 223 9.53 -6.09 -37.86
CA PRO A 223 8.92 -5.82 -36.56
C PRO A 223 8.51 -4.34 -36.50
N LEU A 224 7.34 -4.05 -35.93
CA LEU A 224 6.89 -2.69 -35.67
C LEU A 224 8.05 -1.88 -35.07
N PRO A 225 8.35 -0.67 -35.59
CA PRO A 225 9.52 0.07 -35.16
C PRO A 225 9.43 0.33 -33.66
N HIS A 226 10.34 -0.29 -32.90
CA HIS A 226 10.46 -0.03 -31.48
C HIS A 226 10.76 1.46 -31.28
N PRO A 227 10.22 2.09 -30.21
CA PRO A 227 10.59 3.47 -29.88
C PRO A 227 12.11 3.55 -29.81
N PRO A 228 12.71 4.62 -30.35
CA PRO A 228 14.14 4.65 -30.56
C PRO A 228 14.87 4.64 -29.21
N ARG A 229 15.74 3.65 -28.98
CA ARG A 229 16.43 3.42 -27.70
C ARG A 229 17.90 3.83 -27.77
N LEU A 230 18.50 4.13 -26.63
CA LEU A 230 19.95 4.36 -26.50
C LEU A 230 20.78 3.20 -27.09
N ALA A 231 21.77 3.49 -27.95
CA ALA A 231 22.61 2.48 -28.61
C ALA A 231 23.69 1.91 -27.69
N ASP A 232 24.41 2.78 -26.99
CA ASP A 232 25.46 2.43 -26.04
C ASP A 232 25.26 3.21 -24.73
N LEU A 233 25.41 2.51 -23.60
CA LEU A 233 25.43 3.09 -22.25
C LEU A 233 26.74 2.73 -21.56
N VAL A 234 27.55 3.74 -21.28
CA VAL A 234 28.80 3.60 -20.52
C VAL A 234 28.59 4.13 -19.12
N LEU A 235 28.67 3.25 -18.11
CA LEU A 235 28.63 3.61 -16.70
C LEU A 235 30.04 3.58 -16.13
N ILE A 236 30.42 4.59 -15.35
CA ILE A 236 31.73 4.69 -14.72
C ILE A 236 31.56 4.98 -13.24
N ARG A 237 32.13 4.13 -12.38
CA ARG A 237 32.25 4.45 -10.95
C ARG A 237 33.34 5.49 -10.77
N HIS A 238 33.09 6.49 -9.93
CA HIS A 238 34.13 7.43 -9.52
C HIS A 238 35.42 6.72 -9.04
N GLY A 239 36.57 7.37 -9.23
CA GLY A 239 37.85 6.93 -8.69
C GLY A 239 37.85 6.84 -7.15
N GLU A 240 38.87 6.24 -6.56
CA GLU A 240 39.02 6.13 -5.11
C GLU A 240 38.93 7.51 -4.44
N SER A 241 38.02 7.66 -3.49
CA SER A 241 37.79 8.90 -2.75
C SER A 241 38.30 8.80 -1.32
N GLU A 242 38.49 9.95 -0.67
CA GLU A 242 38.80 10.05 0.76
C GLU A 242 37.82 9.20 1.60
N GLY A 243 36.53 9.26 1.26
CA GLY A 243 35.46 8.44 1.82
C GLY A 243 35.61 6.93 1.65
N ASN A 244 36.24 6.46 0.58
CA ASN A 244 36.54 5.04 0.39
C ASN A 244 37.69 4.61 1.29
N VAL A 245 38.76 5.40 1.35
CA VAL A 245 39.92 5.13 2.20
C VAL A 245 39.53 5.11 3.67
N ALA A 246 38.75 6.08 4.14
CA ALA A 246 38.26 6.13 5.51
C ALA A 246 37.44 4.88 5.86
N ARG A 247 36.46 4.52 5.03
CA ARG A 247 35.65 3.31 5.26
C ARG A 247 36.50 2.03 5.26
N GLN A 248 37.46 1.91 4.35
CA GLN A 248 38.31 0.72 4.27
C GLN A 248 39.27 0.60 5.47
N ARG A 249 39.85 1.71 5.93
CA ARG A 249 40.67 1.76 7.15
C ARG A 249 39.85 1.41 8.39
N SER A 250 38.65 1.98 8.50
CA SER A 250 37.76 1.69 9.62
C SER A 250 37.33 0.23 9.66
N LYS A 251 37.10 -0.43 8.52
CA LYS A 251 36.84 -1.88 8.48
C LYS A 251 38.03 -2.74 8.94
N ARG A 252 39.24 -2.18 8.94
CA ARG A 252 40.47 -2.83 9.42
C ARG A 252 40.82 -2.42 10.86
N GLY A 253 39.93 -1.69 11.55
CA GLY A 253 40.12 -1.21 12.92
C GLY A 253 40.82 0.14 13.05
N ASP A 254 41.18 0.81 11.94
CA ASP A 254 41.73 2.17 11.96
C ASP A 254 40.60 3.20 11.78
N HIS A 255 40.12 3.76 12.88
CA HIS A 255 39.04 4.75 12.92
C HIS A 255 39.55 6.20 12.92
N SER A 256 40.86 6.44 12.78
CA SER A 256 41.49 7.76 12.95
C SER A 256 40.93 8.85 12.03
N LEU A 257 40.41 8.47 10.85
CA LEU A 257 39.80 9.40 9.90
C LEU A 257 38.35 9.78 10.24
N PHE A 258 37.67 9.09 11.17
CA PHE A 258 36.32 9.45 11.63
C PHE A 258 36.38 10.45 12.81
N TYR A 259 37.31 11.39 12.74
CA TYR A 259 37.49 12.48 13.72
C TYR A 259 37.80 13.80 13.00
N GLY A 260 37.62 14.94 13.67
CA GLY A 260 37.98 16.25 13.14
C GLY A 260 37.21 16.65 11.87
N GLU A 261 37.87 17.35 10.94
CA GLU A 261 37.23 17.94 9.74
C GLU A 261 36.54 16.91 8.84
N PHE A 262 36.99 15.66 8.83
CA PHE A 262 36.43 14.62 7.99
C PHE A 262 34.99 14.25 8.39
N LEU A 263 34.69 14.23 9.70
CA LEU A 263 33.35 13.96 10.24
C LEU A 263 32.37 15.13 10.00
N HIS A 264 32.90 16.35 9.89
CA HIS A 264 32.09 17.56 9.67
C HIS A 264 31.82 17.82 8.18
N ARG A 265 32.37 16.97 7.30
CA ARG A 265 32.19 17.08 5.86
C ARG A 265 31.10 16.11 5.39
N HIS A 266 30.04 16.64 4.81
CA HIS A 266 29.01 15.82 4.16
C HIS A 266 29.62 14.90 3.08
N SER A 267 29.10 13.68 2.94
CA SER A 267 29.70 12.65 2.09
C SER A 267 29.71 13.01 0.60
N SER A 268 28.87 13.94 0.16
CA SER A 268 28.90 14.52 -1.20
C SER A 268 30.19 15.28 -1.52
N ASN A 269 30.88 15.78 -0.49
CA ASN A 269 32.03 16.67 -0.62
C ASN A 269 33.38 15.95 -0.53
N TRP A 270 33.40 14.63 -0.33
CA TRP A 270 34.64 13.86 -0.35
C TRP A 270 35.29 13.88 -1.74
N ARG A 271 36.58 14.20 -1.75
CA ARG A 271 37.38 14.38 -2.98
C ARG A 271 38.06 13.07 -3.41
N LEU A 272 38.59 13.03 -4.63
CA LEU A 272 39.44 11.93 -5.09
C LEU A 272 40.83 11.94 -4.45
N THR A 273 41.33 10.76 -4.09
CA THR A 273 42.74 10.55 -3.73
C THR A 273 43.62 10.60 -4.98
N ASP A 274 44.94 10.70 -4.83
CA ASP A 274 45.86 10.63 -5.97
C ASP A 274 45.74 9.32 -6.75
N ARG A 275 45.47 8.21 -6.04
CA ARG A 275 45.15 6.93 -6.68
C ARG A 275 43.85 7.02 -7.45
N GLY A 276 42.80 7.59 -6.88
CA GLY A 276 41.53 7.81 -7.57
C GLY A 276 41.65 8.67 -8.82
N ARG A 277 42.52 9.69 -8.80
CA ARG A 277 42.83 10.53 -9.96
C ARG A 277 43.51 9.73 -11.08
N LYS A 278 44.47 8.86 -10.73
CA LYS A 278 45.10 7.93 -11.68
C LYS A 278 44.11 6.93 -12.27
N GLN A 279 43.19 6.41 -11.45
CA GLN A 279 42.11 5.52 -11.91
C GLN A 279 41.19 6.22 -12.91
N ALA A 280 40.81 7.47 -12.65
CA ALA A 280 39.99 8.27 -13.57
C ALA A 280 40.72 8.54 -14.90
N ALA A 281 42.00 8.89 -14.86
CA ALA A 281 42.80 9.08 -16.07
C ALA A 281 42.91 7.80 -16.90
N ALA A 282 43.19 6.65 -16.24
CA ALA A 282 43.24 5.35 -16.90
C ALA A 282 41.89 4.95 -17.54
N ALA A 283 40.76 5.30 -16.89
CA ALA A 283 39.44 5.12 -17.48
C ALA A 283 39.25 5.96 -18.75
N GLY A 284 39.64 7.23 -18.71
CA GLY A 284 39.64 8.11 -19.88
C GLY A 284 40.49 7.58 -21.05
N ASP A 285 41.71 7.14 -20.75
CA ASP A 285 42.62 6.57 -21.75
C ASP A 285 42.04 5.32 -22.39
N TRP A 286 41.43 4.45 -21.58
CA TRP A 286 40.79 3.25 -22.08
C TRP A 286 39.61 3.56 -23.00
N LEU A 287 38.76 4.54 -22.65
CA LEU A 287 37.64 4.96 -23.50
C LEU A 287 38.13 5.44 -24.86
N ARG A 288 39.14 6.33 -24.88
CA ARG A 288 39.75 6.83 -26.12
C ARG A 288 40.31 5.70 -26.99
N LYS A 289 41.09 4.79 -26.39
CA LYS A 289 41.67 3.62 -27.09
C LYS A 289 40.63 2.66 -27.66
N ASN A 290 39.42 2.66 -27.10
CA ASN A 290 38.32 1.77 -27.51
C ASN A 290 37.25 2.46 -28.38
N GLY A 291 37.57 3.59 -29.02
CA GLY A 291 36.64 4.30 -29.92
C GLY A 291 35.46 4.97 -29.20
N LEU A 292 35.59 5.22 -27.89
CA LEU A 292 34.61 5.90 -27.04
C LEU A 292 35.12 7.29 -26.64
N GLY A 293 35.67 8.03 -27.61
CA GLY A 293 36.15 9.41 -27.41
C GLY A 293 35.05 10.46 -27.38
N HIS A 294 33.86 10.14 -27.93
CA HIS A 294 32.73 11.06 -28.06
C HIS A 294 31.42 10.38 -27.69
N PHE A 295 30.52 11.12 -27.04
CA PHE A 295 29.18 10.69 -26.63
C PHE A 295 28.18 11.80 -26.95
N ASP A 296 26.93 11.43 -27.18
CA ASP A 296 25.86 12.40 -27.40
C ASP A 296 25.31 12.97 -26.07
N ARG A 297 25.45 12.20 -24.99
CA ARG A 297 24.99 12.58 -23.66
C ARG A 297 26.03 12.26 -22.60
N TYR A 298 26.40 13.26 -21.81
CA TYR A 298 27.34 13.14 -20.69
C TYR A 298 26.63 13.48 -19.38
N LEU A 299 26.44 12.50 -18.50
CA LEU A 299 25.81 12.69 -17.19
C LEU A 299 26.82 12.43 -16.07
N VAL A 300 26.76 13.23 -15.03
CA VAL A 300 27.62 13.06 -13.85
C VAL A 300 26.82 13.28 -12.58
N SER A 301 27.11 12.51 -11.54
CA SER A 301 26.54 12.76 -10.23
C SER A 301 27.03 14.09 -9.65
N GLU A 302 26.18 14.77 -8.90
CA GLU A 302 26.50 16.03 -8.21
C GLU A 302 27.58 15.92 -7.12
N TYR A 303 28.01 14.70 -6.78
CA TYR A 303 29.02 14.49 -5.75
C TYR A 303 30.42 14.77 -6.30
N LEU A 304 31.26 15.50 -5.54
CA LEU A 304 32.53 16.04 -6.05
C LEU A 304 33.48 14.99 -6.61
N ARG A 305 33.60 13.82 -5.97
CA ARG A 305 34.41 12.70 -6.48
C ARG A 305 33.98 12.21 -7.87
N ALA A 306 32.69 12.25 -8.19
CA ALA A 306 32.18 11.88 -9.51
C ALA A 306 32.48 12.98 -10.53
N MET A 307 32.25 14.25 -10.18
CA MET A 307 32.62 15.39 -11.01
C MET A 307 34.13 15.43 -11.31
N GLU A 308 34.98 15.23 -10.31
CA GLU A 308 36.43 15.14 -10.48
C GLU A 308 36.82 13.97 -11.40
N THR A 309 36.14 12.83 -11.27
CA THR A 309 36.38 11.67 -12.15
C THR A 309 36.03 12.04 -13.59
N ALA A 310 34.85 12.60 -13.82
CA ALA A 310 34.34 12.99 -15.13
C ALA A 310 35.27 14.00 -15.83
N ALA A 311 35.72 15.03 -15.11
CA ALA A 311 36.69 16.00 -15.61
C ALA A 311 38.03 15.35 -16.00
N ARG A 312 38.48 14.35 -15.22
CA ARG A 312 39.75 13.65 -15.42
C ARG A 312 39.68 12.53 -16.46
N LEU A 313 38.50 12.17 -16.95
CA LEU A 313 38.39 11.32 -18.13
C LEU A 313 39.02 12.00 -19.36
N ALA A 314 39.13 13.33 -19.38
CA ALA A 314 39.75 14.11 -20.47
C ALA A 314 39.18 13.76 -21.86
N LEU A 315 37.86 13.58 -21.94
CA LEU A 315 37.17 13.34 -23.21
C LEU A 315 37.05 14.67 -23.98
N PRO A 316 37.38 14.70 -25.29
CA PRO A 316 37.27 15.92 -26.10
C PRO A 316 35.81 16.38 -26.17
N ASP A 317 35.62 17.70 -26.10
CA ASP A 317 34.32 18.38 -26.25
C ASP A 317 33.18 17.91 -25.30
N ALA A 318 33.53 17.24 -24.20
CA ALA A 318 32.56 16.69 -23.27
C ALA A 318 31.76 17.77 -22.53
N ARG A 319 30.43 17.71 -22.62
CA ARG A 319 29.49 18.63 -21.94
C ARG A 319 28.67 17.90 -20.88
N TRP A 320 29.20 17.89 -19.65
CA TRP A 320 28.61 17.18 -18.52
C TRP A 320 27.37 17.88 -17.96
N PHE A 321 26.30 17.13 -17.80
CA PHE A 321 25.11 17.53 -17.04
C PHE A 321 25.14 16.86 -15.66
N ALA A 322 25.09 17.68 -14.62
CA ALA A 322 24.97 17.17 -13.26
C ALA A 322 23.53 16.68 -13.04
N GLU A 323 23.39 15.43 -12.57
CA GLU A 323 22.10 14.77 -12.42
C GLU A 323 21.94 14.25 -10.98
N MET A 324 20.91 14.73 -10.30
CA MET A 324 20.60 14.37 -8.91
C MET A 324 20.12 12.92 -8.81
N LEU A 325 19.46 12.37 -9.84
CA LEU A 325 18.96 10.99 -9.84
C LEU A 325 20.06 9.92 -9.76
N ILE A 326 21.31 10.27 -10.05
CA ILE A 326 22.48 9.36 -10.00
C ILE A 326 23.42 9.63 -8.83
N ARG A 327 22.96 10.35 -7.79
CA ARG A 327 23.68 10.42 -6.51
C ARG A 327 23.75 9.06 -5.82
N GLU A 328 24.80 8.88 -5.01
CA GLU A 328 25.02 7.67 -4.22
C GLU A 328 23.80 7.38 -3.33
N ARG A 329 23.62 6.11 -3.00
CA ARG A 329 22.66 5.67 -1.98
C ARG A 329 22.88 6.45 -0.69
N ASP A 330 21.80 7.00 -0.15
CA ASP A 330 21.84 7.66 1.16
C ASP A 330 21.87 6.60 2.26
N TRP A 331 22.90 6.63 3.10
CA TRP A 331 23.04 5.73 4.25
C TRP A 331 22.47 6.32 5.55
N GLY A 332 21.85 7.49 5.47
CA GLY A 332 21.20 8.18 6.58
C GLY A 332 22.15 8.35 7.76
N GLN A 333 21.67 7.96 8.94
CA GLN A 333 22.43 8.07 10.19
C GLN A 333 23.75 7.29 10.14
N MET A 334 23.88 6.26 9.31
CA MET A 334 25.09 5.43 9.24
C MET A 334 26.20 6.06 8.39
N ASP A 335 25.92 7.07 7.55
CA ASP A 335 26.86 7.51 6.49
C ASP A 335 28.19 8.05 7.05
N LEU A 336 28.13 8.77 8.18
CA LEU A 336 29.29 9.37 8.87
C LEU A 336 29.76 8.59 10.11
N MET A 337 29.26 7.37 10.32
CA MET A 337 29.69 6.51 11.43
C MET A 337 30.87 5.63 11.03
N SER A 338 31.83 5.50 11.96
CA SER A 338 32.88 4.48 11.86
C SER A 338 32.29 3.06 11.96
N GLU A 339 33.02 2.06 11.50
CA GLU A 339 32.60 0.65 11.57
C GLU A 339 32.36 0.22 13.03
N GLN A 340 33.22 0.63 13.96
CA GLN A 340 33.05 0.33 15.39
C GLN A 340 31.75 0.94 15.93
N GLU A 341 31.45 2.19 15.59
CA GLU A 341 30.20 2.83 16.01
C GLU A 341 28.98 2.17 15.40
N ARG A 342 29.03 1.73 14.13
CA ARG A 342 27.93 0.97 13.51
C ARG A 342 27.70 -0.34 14.26
N MET A 343 28.77 -1.06 14.59
CA MET A 343 28.68 -2.33 15.32
C MET A 343 28.09 -2.17 16.72
N VAL A 344 28.43 -1.08 17.42
CA VAL A 344 27.95 -0.82 18.79
C VAL A 344 26.56 -0.19 18.81
N LYS A 345 26.31 0.83 18.00
CA LYS A 345 25.08 1.66 18.06
C LYS A 345 23.95 1.10 17.19
N MET A 346 24.26 0.30 16.17
CA MET A 346 23.32 -0.10 15.11
C MET A 346 23.32 -1.62 14.85
N GLN A 347 23.55 -2.43 15.89
CA GLN A 347 23.70 -3.89 15.75
C GLN A 347 22.47 -4.57 15.11
N ASP A 348 21.26 -4.17 15.51
CA ASP A 348 20.04 -4.72 14.93
C ASP A 348 19.84 -4.31 13.47
N GLU A 349 20.27 -3.10 13.11
CA GLU A 349 20.22 -2.61 11.73
C GLU A 349 21.23 -3.34 10.83
N LEU A 350 22.42 -3.65 11.36
CA LEU A 350 23.37 -4.52 10.67
C LEU A 350 22.81 -5.93 10.46
N ARG A 351 22.13 -6.50 11.46
CA ARG A 351 21.47 -7.80 11.33
C ARG A 351 20.37 -7.77 10.24
N ARG A 352 19.55 -6.72 10.20
CA ARG A 352 18.53 -6.51 9.15
C ARG A 352 19.13 -6.37 7.76
N ARG A 353 20.23 -5.62 7.64
CA ARG A 353 20.99 -5.49 6.38
C ARG A 353 21.49 -6.85 5.90
N ASP A 354 22.00 -7.66 6.80
CA ASP A 354 22.58 -8.95 6.45
C ASP A 354 21.50 -9.99 6.10
N LEU A 355 20.26 -9.83 6.58
CA LEU A 355 19.11 -10.62 6.13
C LEU A 355 18.68 -10.29 4.70
N ASP A 356 18.61 -9.00 4.34
CA ASP A 356 18.22 -8.57 3.00
C ASP A 356 18.88 -7.25 2.59
N ARG A 357 20.02 -7.34 1.89
CA ARG A 357 20.77 -6.16 1.43
C ARG A 357 20.03 -5.30 0.42
N PHE A 358 19.10 -5.89 -0.35
CA PHE A 358 18.42 -5.21 -1.45
C PHE A 358 17.30 -4.29 -0.94
N TYR A 359 16.48 -4.77 0.00
CA TYR A 359 15.39 -3.99 0.60
C TYR A 359 15.73 -3.31 1.92
N TYR A 360 16.82 -3.69 2.58
CA TYR A 360 17.25 -3.01 3.80
C TYR A 360 17.36 -1.51 3.59
N THR A 361 16.74 -0.75 4.48
CA THR A 361 16.78 0.71 4.50
C THR A 361 17.47 1.15 5.79
N PRO A 362 18.65 1.78 5.72
CA PRO A 362 19.31 2.29 6.92
C PRO A 362 18.47 3.42 7.54
N PRO A 363 18.55 3.63 8.87
CA PRO A 363 17.78 4.66 9.55
C PRO A 363 17.96 6.03 8.90
N GLY A 364 16.87 6.60 8.37
CA GLY A 364 16.87 7.89 7.68
C GLY A 364 17.56 7.89 6.31
N GLY A 365 17.81 6.74 5.68
CA GLY A 365 18.42 6.63 4.36
C GLY A 365 17.55 5.89 3.34
N GLU A 366 18.18 5.31 2.32
CA GLU A 366 17.51 4.66 1.18
C GLU A 366 17.86 3.16 1.09
N SER A 367 16.92 2.34 0.61
CA SER A 367 17.21 0.96 0.16
C SER A 367 17.80 0.92 -1.25
N LEU A 368 18.49 -0.16 -1.60
CA LEU A 368 18.96 -0.35 -2.99
C LEU A 368 17.77 -0.48 -3.95
N ALA A 369 16.64 -1.05 -3.50
CA ALA A 369 15.38 -1.05 -4.23
C ALA A 369 14.89 0.38 -4.57
N ALA A 370 15.00 1.33 -3.64
CA ALA A 370 14.68 2.74 -3.89
C ALA A 370 15.65 3.39 -4.89
N VAL A 371 16.95 3.10 -4.79
CA VAL A 371 17.95 3.54 -5.80
C VAL A 371 17.62 2.96 -7.18
N ALA A 372 17.16 1.70 -7.25
CA ALA A 372 16.76 1.05 -8.50
C ALA A 372 15.54 1.70 -9.15
N GLN A 373 14.65 2.34 -8.39
CA GLN A 373 13.56 3.15 -8.95
C GLN A 373 14.08 4.48 -9.54
N ARG A 374 15.07 5.12 -8.90
CA ARG A 374 15.73 6.31 -9.47
C ARG A 374 16.49 5.97 -10.76
N ALA A 375 17.20 4.84 -10.76
CA ALA A 375 17.90 4.32 -11.92
C ALA A 375 16.95 4.04 -13.10
N GLU A 376 15.74 3.53 -12.84
CA GLU A 376 14.72 3.31 -13.87
C GLU A 376 14.24 4.62 -14.49
N ARG A 377 14.04 5.68 -13.69
CA ARG A 377 13.68 7.01 -14.20
C ARG A 377 14.77 7.59 -15.10
N LEU A 378 16.05 7.43 -14.73
CA LEU A 378 17.19 7.80 -15.56
C LEU A 378 17.17 7.06 -16.91
N LEU A 379 16.97 5.75 -16.89
CA LEU A 379 16.91 4.95 -18.11
C LEU A 379 15.75 5.39 -19.02
N CYS A 380 14.59 5.75 -18.45
CA CYS A 380 13.47 6.30 -19.20
C CYS A 380 13.81 7.65 -19.84
N LEU A 381 14.49 8.54 -19.12
CA LEU A 381 14.96 9.82 -19.64
C LEU A 381 15.93 9.62 -20.80
N LEU A 382 16.97 8.80 -20.61
CA LEU A 382 17.97 8.50 -21.64
C LEU A 382 17.32 7.85 -22.88
N HIS A 383 16.34 6.98 -22.68
CA HIS A 383 15.63 6.35 -23.78
C HIS A 383 14.80 7.35 -24.59
N ARG A 384 14.15 8.30 -23.92
CA ARG A 384 13.34 9.33 -24.58
C ARG A 384 14.19 10.34 -25.34
N GLU A 385 15.35 10.69 -24.79
CA GLU A 385 16.15 11.81 -25.29
C GLU A 385 17.33 11.39 -26.17
N CYS A 386 17.80 10.14 -26.05
CA CYS A 386 19.03 9.66 -26.68
C CYS A 386 18.78 8.46 -27.61
N ALA A 387 17.80 8.61 -28.49
CA ALA A 387 17.43 7.69 -29.57
C ALA A 387 18.63 7.26 -30.44
N ASN A 388 19.04 5.98 -30.39
CA ASN A 388 20.21 5.40 -31.10
C ASN A 388 21.54 6.13 -30.87
N GLN A 389 21.63 6.89 -29.78
CA GLN A 389 22.80 7.66 -29.39
C GLN A 389 23.64 6.92 -28.33
N LYS A 390 24.82 7.46 -28.01
CA LYS A 390 25.71 6.97 -26.95
C LYS A 390 25.63 7.88 -25.74
N ALA A 391 25.45 7.30 -24.56
CA ALA A 391 25.47 8.03 -23.30
C ALA A 391 26.57 7.52 -22.38
N ILE A 392 27.21 8.45 -21.69
CA ILE A 392 28.17 8.18 -20.61
C ILE A 392 27.64 8.74 -19.30
N VAL A 393 27.76 7.95 -18.24
CA VAL A 393 27.28 8.28 -16.90
C VAL A 393 28.39 8.02 -15.88
N VAL A 394 28.86 9.07 -15.20
CA VAL A 394 29.84 8.97 -14.11
C VAL A 394 29.12 9.06 -12.77
N CYS A 395 29.11 7.97 -12.02
CA CYS A 395 28.30 7.80 -10.81
C CYS A 395 29.02 6.96 -9.74
N HIS A 396 28.27 6.17 -8.98
CA HIS A 396 28.72 5.49 -7.76
C HIS A 396 28.43 3.99 -7.77
N GLY A 397 28.99 3.26 -6.80
CA GLY A 397 28.93 1.80 -6.78
C GLY A 397 27.52 1.25 -6.64
N GLU A 398 26.74 1.75 -5.67
CA GLU A 398 25.36 1.27 -5.45
C GLU A 398 24.44 1.68 -6.59
N VAL A 399 24.67 2.86 -7.18
CA VAL A 399 23.93 3.32 -8.37
C VAL A 399 24.19 2.41 -9.58
N MET A 400 25.44 1.98 -9.79
CA MET A 400 25.76 1.02 -10.84
C MET A 400 25.08 -0.32 -10.57
N TRP A 401 25.12 -0.84 -9.33
CA TRP A 401 24.38 -2.07 -8.97
C TRP A 401 22.88 -1.94 -9.25
N ALA A 402 22.26 -0.83 -8.85
CA ALA A 402 20.88 -0.53 -9.14
C ALA A 402 20.59 -0.51 -10.66
N LEU A 403 21.46 0.10 -11.47
CA LEU A 403 21.35 0.08 -12.93
C LEU A 403 21.51 -1.32 -13.51
N ARG A 404 22.46 -2.13 -13.01
CA ARG A 404 22.65 -3.54 -13.42
C ARG A 404 21.37 -4.33 -13.22
N THR A 405 20.74 -4.24 -12.05
CA THR A 405 19.52 -4.99 -11.75
C THR A 405 18.39 -4.69 -12.73
N ARG A 406 18.29 -3.44 -13.21
CA ARG A 406 17.29 -3.03 -14.21
C ARG A 406 17.65 -3.39 -15.64
N VAL A 407 18.89 -3.13 -16.05
CA VAL A 407 19.35 -3.38 -17.43
C VAL A 407 19.48 -4.88 -17.70
N GLU A 408 20.02 -5.63 -16.75
CA GLU A 408 20.26 -7.07 -16.84
C GLU A 408 19.05 -7.90 -16.39
N ARG A 409 18.00 -7.27 -15.79
CA ARG A 409 16.81 -7.94 -15.23
C ARG A 409 17.16 -9.03 -14.21
N MET A 410 18.09 -8.72 -13.32
CA MET A 410 18.52 -9.64 -12.28
C MET A 410 17.40 -9.91 -11.27
N SER A 411 17.27 -11.16 -10.83
CA SER A 411 16.49 -11.50 -9.63
C SER A 411 17.24 -11.06 -8.37
N GLN A 412 16.53 -11.09 -7.23
CA GLN A 412 17.15 -10.83 -5.93
C GLN A 412 18.22 -11.87 -5.58
N ASP A 413 17.99 -13.13 -5.96
CA ASP A 413 18.93 -14.22 -5.74
C ASP A 413 20.21 -14.01 -6.55
N THR A 414 20.10 -13.70 -7.84
CA THR A 414 21.27 -13.40 -8.68
C THR A 414 22.03 -12.18 -8.18
N PHE A 415 21.33 -11.14 -7.73
CA PHE A 415 21.96 -9.98 -7.10
C PHE A 415 22.75 -10.38 -5.84
N ARG A 416 22.16 -11.22 -4.98
CA ARG A 416 22.78 -11.70 -3.74
C ARG A 416 23.99 -12.59 -4.03
N GLU A 417 23.85 -13.55 -4.95
CA GLU A 417 24.92 -14.43 -5.40
C GLU A 417 26.13 -13.63 -5.91
N LEU A 418 25.91 -12.60 -6.74
CA LEU A 418 27.01 -11.75 -7.23
C LEU A 418 27.64 -10.88 -6.13
N GLN A 419 26.84 -10.40 -5.17
CA GLN A 419 27.36 -9.65 -4.02
C GLN A 419 28.18 -10.52 -3.07
N GLU A 420 27.84 -11.80 -2.95
CA GLU A 420 28.39 -12.74 -1.97
C GLU A 420 29.37 -13.75 -2.59
N SER A 421 29.56 -13.74 -3.91
CA SER A 421 30.41 -14.72 -4.63
C SER A 421 31.86 -14.76 -4.14
N GLY A 422 32.32 -13.70 -3.49
CA GLY A 422 33.71 -13.51 -3.07
C GLY A 422 34.67 -13.30 -4.24
N GLN A 423 34.21 -13.45 -5.48
CA GLN A 423 35.03 -13.25 -6.67
C GLN A 423 35.21 -11.75 -6.93
N MET A 424 36.46 -11.31 -7.03
CA MET A 424 36.76 -9.90 -7.24
C MET A 424 36.22 -9.37 -8.58
N VAL A 425 36.04 -10.23 -9.59
CA VAL A 425 35.52 -9.84 -10.91
C VAL A 425 34.03 -9.48 -10.92
N ASP A 426 33.26 -10.01 -9.97
CA ASP A 426 31.81 -9.74 -9.87
C ASP A 426 31.50 -8.40 -9.18
N GLN A 427 32.50 -7.83 -8.51
CA GLN A 427 32.39 -6.62 -7.71
C GLN A 427 32.62 -5.35 -8.54
N ILE A 428 31.91 -4.28 -8.18
CA ILE A 428 32.11 -2.96 -8.79
C ILE A 428 33.23 -2.24 -8.04
N HIS A 429 34.30 -1.84 -8.74
CA HIS A 429 35.50 -1.22 -8.17
C HIS A 429 35.57 0.26 -8.48
N ASN A 430 36.39 1.02 -7.76
CA ASN A 430 36.62 2.42 -8.10
C ASN A 430 37.25 2.56 -9.50
N GLY A 431 36.75 3.49 -10.32
CA GLY A 431 37.16 3.64 -11.72
C GLY A 431 36.74 2.49 -12.64
N HIS A 432 35.79 1.64 -12.22
CA HIS A 432 35.26 0.54 -13.04
C HIS A 432 34.30 1.09 -14.10
N ILE A 433 34.44 0.59 -15.33
CA ILE A 433 33.59 0.86 -16.48
C ILE A 433 32.67 -0.34 -16.77
N LEU A 434 31.36 -0.11 -16.83
CA LEU A 434 30.40 -1.04 -17.44
C LEU A 434 29.93 -0.45 -18.77
N HIS A 435 30.14 -1.16 -19.86
CA HIS A 435 29.71 -0.73 -21.18
C HIS A 435 28.64 -1.68 -21.70
N TYR A 436 27.42 -1.18 -21.83
CA TYR A 436 26.28 -1.89 -22.42
C TYR A 436 26.09 -1.45 -23.86
N THR A 437 25.84 -2.41 -24.74
CA THR A 437 25.57 -2.13 -26.15
C THR A 437 24.38 -2.94 -26.67
N ARG A 438 23.63 -2.32 -27.59
CA ARG A 438 22.63 -2.97 -28.42
C ARG A 438 23.25 -3.60 -29.66
N ARG A 439 24.45 -3.13 -30.04
CA ARG A 439 25.15 -3.64 -31.21
C ARG A 439 25.79 -4.96 -30.87
N ASP A 440 25.41 -6.01 -31.56
CA ASP A 440 26.09 -7.29 -31.43
C ASP A 440 27.59 -7.11 -31.79
N PRO A 441 28.53 -7.40 -30.89
CA PRO A 441 29.95 -7.19 -31.15
C PRO A 441 30.54 -8.10 -32.23
N GLN A 442 29.88 -9.22 -32.56
CA GLN A 442 30.32 -10.17 -33.58
C GLN A 442 29.67 -9.87 -34.93
N THR A 443 28.35 -9.62 -34.97
CA THR A 443 27.61 -9.44 -36.23
C THR A 443 27.43 -7.98 -36.62
N GLY A 444 27.58 -7.04 -35.68
CA GLY A 444 27.34 -5.62 -35.90
C GLY A 444 25.87 -5.21 -35.95
N GLU A 445 24.93 -6.17 -35.82
CA GLU A 445 23.49 -5.93 -35.88
C GLU A 445 22.98 -5.20 -34.63
N MET A 446 21.97 -4.34 -34.82
CA MET A 446 21.37 -3.57 -33.73
C MET A 446 20.17 -4.31 -33.14
N ALA A 447 20.31 -4.77 -31.90
CA ALA A 447 19.22 -5.39 -31.14
C ALA A 447 18.20 -4.36 -30.63
N PRO A 448 16.97 -4.77 -30.28
CA PRO A 448 15.95 -3.86 -29.74
C PRO A 448 16.21 -3.41 -28.30
N TYR A 449 17.13 -4.04 -27.57
CA TYR A 449 17.53 -3.70 -26.20
C TYR A 449 19.00 -4.09 -25.99
N PHE A 450 19.62 -3.64 -24.88
CA PHE A 450 21.01 -4.02 -24.58
C PHE A 450 21.15 -5.54 -24.50
N THR A 451 22.00 -6.11 -25.34
CA THR A 451 22.22 -7.56 -25.42
C THR A 451 23.58 -7.96 -24.88
N HIS A 452 24.54 -7.04 -24.88
CA HIS A 452 25.90 -7.30 -24.46
C HIS A 452 26.38 -6.25 -23.46
N MET A 453 27.22 -6.70 -22.53
CA MET A 453 27.90 -5.87 -21.55
C MET A 453 29.38 -6.27 -21.51
N ARG A 454 30.28 -5.31 -21.34
CA ARG A 454 31.67 -5.57 -20.96
C ARG A 454 32.01 -4.81 -19.68
N SER A 455 32.71 -5.48 -18.78
CA SER A 455 33.08 -5.00 -17.44
C SER A 455 34.58 -4.82 -17.38
N VAL A 456 35.06 -3.60 -17.13
CA VAL A 456 36.49 -3.27 -17.27
C VAL A 456 36.99 -2.40 -16.12
N CYS A 457 38.09 -2.81 -15.52
CA CYS A 457 38.90 -2.02 -14.60
C CYS A 457 40.24 -1.66 -15.29
N PRO A 458 40.33 -0.50 -15.97
CA PRO A 458 41.49 -0.18 -16.83
C PRO A 458 42.84 -0.13 -16.13
N TRP A 459 42.84 0.09 -14.82
CA TRP A 459 44.04 0.16 -14.00
C TRP A 459 44.43 -1.21 -13.39
N ASN A 460 43.63 -2.25 -13.59
CA ASN A 460 43.93 -3.62 -13.16
C ASN A 460 43.16 -4.65 -14.00
N GLU A 461 43.83 -5.20 -15.01
CA GLU A 461 43.25 -6.18 -15.95
C GLU A 461 42.74 -7.45 -15.28
N LYS A 462 43.31 -7.85 -14.12
CA LYS A 462 42.86 -9.05 -13.38
C LYS A 462 41.43 -8.93 -12.85
N LEU A 463 40.93 -7.70 -12.72
CA LEU A 463 39.55 -7.40 -12.30
C LEU A 463 38.59 -7.28 -13.48
N SER A 464 39.08 -7.46 -14.72
CA SER A 464 38.28 -7.30 -15.94
C SER A 464 37.99 -8.67 -16.56
N PRO A 465 36.72 -9.12 -16.58
CA PRO A 465 36.31 -10.22 -17.44
C PRO A 465 36.75 -9.99 -18.90
N LYS A 466 37.13 -11.06 -19.60
CA LYS A 466 37.64 -10.95 -20.97
C LYS A 466 36.49 -10.73 -21.96
N GLY A 467 36.55 -9.62 -22.70
CA GLY A 467 35.68 -9.37 -23.85
C GLY A 467 34.25 -8.95 -23.50
N TRP A 468 33.34 -9.20 -24.45
CA TRP A 468 31.91 -8.93 -24.29
C TRP A 468 31.19 -10.15 -23.74
N THR A 469 30.33 -9.92 -22.76
CA THR A 469 29.44 -10.92 -22.15
C THR A 469 28.01 -10.67 -22.63
N LYS A 470 27.32 -11.74 -23.03
CA LYS A 470 25.89 -11.65 -23.37
C LYS A 470 25.08 -11.52 -22.09
N ILE A 471 24.09 -10.63 -22.10
CA ILE A 471 23.20 -10.40 -20.95
C ILE A 471 22.15 -11.49 -20.92
N GLU A 472 22.24 -12.38 -19.95
CA GLU A 472 21.24 -13.41 -19.70
C GLU A 472 20.05 -12.82 -18.96
N ARG A 473 18.84 -13.07 -19.48
CA ARG A 473 17.58 -12.65 -18.86
C ARG A 473 16.74 -13.92 -18.69
N PRO A 474 16.68 -14.49 -17.48
CA PRO A 474 16.02 -15.75 -17.27
C PRO A 474 14.52 -15.62 -17.57
N VAL A 475 13.98 -16.63 -18.24
CA VAL A 475 12.54 -16.86 -18.42
C VAL A 475 12.24 -18.17 -17.72
N TYR A 476 11.30 -18.13 -16.78
CA TYR A 476 10.99 -19.28 -15.95
C TYR A 476 9.67 -19.90 -16.42
N ASP A 477 9.67 -21.23 -16.55
CA ASP A 477 8.44 -22.01 -16.60
C ASP A 477 8.01 -22.44 -15.18
N ASN A 478 6.87 -23.14 -15.10
CA ASN A 478 6.32 -23.56 -13.80
C ASN A 478 7.24 -24.52 -13.06
N GLU A 479 7.95 -25.41 -13.76
CA GLU A 479 8.85 -26.39 -13.13
C GLU A 479 10.08 -25.70 -12.56
N MET A 480 10.65 -24.74 -13.31
CA MET A 480 11.76 -23.92 -12.83
C MET A 480 11.36 -23.08 -11.61
N LEU A 481 10.15 -22.49 -11.61
CA LEU A 481 9.65 -21.73 -10.46
C LEU A 481 9.47 -22.60 -9.22
N LEU A 482 8.90 -23.80 -9.37
CA LEU A 482 8.75 -24.76 -8.27
C LEU A 482 10.10 -25.23 -7.74
N ALA A 483 11.04 -25.57 -8.62
CA ALA A 483 12.39 -25.96 -8.22
C ALA A 483 13.12 -24.85 -7.45
N ILE A 484 12.89 -23.57 -7.78
CA ILE A 484 13.43 -22.44 -7.01
C ILE A 484 12.77 -22.37 -5.63
N ALA A 485 11.43 -22.48 -5.57
CA ALA A 485 10.69 -22.43 -4.30
C ALA A 485 11.11 -23.57 -3.34
N GLU A 486 11.36 -24.76 -3.87
CA GLU A 486 11.78 -25.94 -3.10
C GLU A 486 13.20 -25.85 -2.52
N ARG A 487 14.05 -24.93 -3.02
CA ARG A 487 15.38 -24.68 -2.43
C ARG A 487 15.30 -24.08 -1.03
N VAL A 488 14.20 -23.38 -0.74
CA VAL A 488 13.98 -22.76 0.57
C VAL A 488 13.16 -23.73 1.41
N PRO A 489 13.72 -24.26 2.52
CA PRO A 489 12.99 -25.19 3.36
C PRO A 489 11.71 -24.55 3.88
N ARG A 490 10.58 -25.23 3.73
CA ARG A 490 9.36 -24.87 4.44
C ARG A 490 9.62 -24.98 5.93
N MET A 491 9.49 -23.88 6.66
CA MET A 491 9.59 -23.90 8.13
C MET A 491 8.30 -24.40 8.79
N ILE A 492 7.17 -24.31 8.07
CA ILE A 492 5.86 -24.80 8.49
C ILE A 492 5.51 -25.97 7.57
N VAL A 493 5.64 -27.19 8.07
CA VAL A 493 5.73 -28.40 7.22
C VAL A 493 4.59 -29.39 7.43
N SER A 494 3.84 -29.27 8.52
CA SER A 494 2.74 -30.18 8.82
C SER A 494 1.45 -29.44 9.13
N GLU A 495 0.32 -29.99 8.63
CA GLU A 495 -1.02 -29.60 9.09
C GLU A 495 -1.13 -29.72 10.61
N GLU A 496 -0.40 -30.65 11.21
CA GLU A 496 -0.35 -30.87 12.64
C GLU A 496 0.26 -29.69 13.43
N TYR A 497 1.31 -29.03 12.89
CA TYR A 497 1.87 -27.79 13.45
C TYR A 497 0.88 -26.64 13.35
N LEU A 498 0.16 -26.54 12.22
CA LEU A 498 -0.89 -25.52 12.03
C LEU A 498 -2.05 -25.76 12.99
N ASP A 499 -2.54 -26.99 13.10
CA ASP A 499 -3.63 -27.39 13.98
C ASP A 499 -3.31 -27.14 15.45
N GLN A 500 -2.09 -27.46 15.90
CA GLN A 500 -1.66 -27.17 17.28
C GLN A 500 -1.58 -25.67 17.56
N THR A 501 -1.18 -24.88 16.56
CA THR A 501 -1.10 -23.42 16.67
C THR A 501 -2.51 -22.80 16.72
N TYR A 502 -3.43 -23.24 15.88
CA TYR A 502 -4.82 -22.76 15.87
C TYR A 502 -5.63 -23.22 17.09
N ARG A 503 -5.41 -24.45 17.59
CA ARG A 503 -6.04 -24.96 18.82
C ARG A 503 -5.57 -24.21 20.07
N ARG A 504 -4.29 -23.85 20.18
CA ARG A 504 -3.77 -23.03 21.30
C ARG A 504 -4.28 -21.58 21.26
N ALA A 505 -4.61 -21.06 20.09
CA ALA A 505 -5.14 -19.70 19.92
C ALA A 505 -6.66 -19.59 20.12
N GLY A 506 -7.37 -20.68 20.47
CA GLY A 506 -8.82 -20.68 20.65
C GLY A 506 -9.62 -20.45 19.35
N VAL A 507 -8.98 -20.54 18.19
CA VAL A 507 -9.63 -20.39 16.88
C VAL A 507 -10.00 -21.79 16.39
N SER A 508 -11.25 -22.21 16.58
CA SER A 508 -11.76 -23.40 15.91
C SER A 508 -11.79 -23.16 14.39
N PRO A 509 -11.17 -24.03 13.56
CA PRO A 509 -11.41 -24.00 12.14
C PRO A 509 -12.88 -24.31 11.89
N ALA A 510 -13.58 -23.48 11.14
CA ALA A 510 -14.92 -23.80 10.66
C ALA A 510 -14.82 -25.08 9.82
N ALA A 511 -15.47 -26.14 10.29
CA ALA A 511 -15.51 -27.42 9.60
C ALA A 511 -16.09 -27.23 8.19
N SER A 512 -15.24 -27.37 7.18
CA SER A 512 -15.67 -27.52 5.80
C SER A 512 -16.25 -28.92 5.63
N SER A 513 -17.57 -29.00 5.54
CA SER A 513 -18.28 -30.20 5.13
C SER A 513 -17.99 -30.48 3.66
N ALA A 514 -16.99 -31.33 3.39
CA ALA A 514 -16.81 -31.97 2.09
C ALA A 514 -17.02 -33.47 2.27
N SER A 515 -18.16 -33.94 1.78
CA SER A 515 -18.55 -35.33 1.66
C SER A 515 -17.52 -36.10 0.81
N ALA A 516 -16.77 -37.01 1.43
CA ALA A 516 -15.96 -38.00 0.74
C ALA A 516 -16.89 -39.14 0.26
N SER A 517 -17.13 -39.21 -1.04
CA SER A 517 -17.64 -40.42 -1.70
C SER A 517 -16.48 -41.37 -1.95
N ALA A 518 -16.47 -42.48 -1.23
CA ALA A 518 -15.57 -43.60 -1.44
C ALA A 518 -15.90 -44.33 -2.75
N SER A 519 -14.88 -44.65 -3.53
CA SER A 519 -14.85 -45.81 -4.41
C SER A 519 -13.41 -46.31 -4.50
N GLY A 520 -13.18 -47.48 -3.92
CA GLY A 520 -11.86 -48.11 -3.85
C GLY A 520 -11.54 -49.01 -5.04
N SER A 521 -10.25 -49.37 -5.12
CA SER A 521 -9.70 -50.62 -5.68
C SER A 521 -8.17 -50.50 -5.55
N ALA A 522 -7.56 -51.11 -4.53
CA ALA A 522 -7.04 -52.48 -4.51
C ALA A 522 -5.71 -52.67 -5.28
N ALA A 523 -4.69 -52.98 -4.48
CA ALA A 523 -3.55 -53.88 -4.73
C ALA A 523 -2.64 -53.62 -5.95
N THR A 524 -1.34 -53.43 -5.70
CA THR A 524 -0.36 -54.54 -5.69
C THR A 524 1.05 -54.08 -5.30
N SER A 525 1.73 -55.00 -4.65
CA SER A 525 3.07 -54.97 -4.04
C SER A 525 4.19 -55.27 -5.04
N ALA A 526 5.43 -55.15 -4.51
CA ALA A 526 6.72 -55.63 -5.02
C ALA A 526 7.46 -54.62 -5.92
N SER A 527 8.77 -54.37 -5.80
CA SER A 527 9.85 -55.02 -5.04
C SER A 527 11.13 -54.22 -5.24
N GLY A 528 12.07 -54.33 -4.30
CA GLY A 528 13.46 -54.65 -4.69
C GLY A 528 14.55 -53.64 -4.33
N GLY A 529 15.17 -53.88 -3.16
CA GLY A 529 16.63 -53.86 -2.95
C GLY A 529 17.35 -52.51 -2.92
N SER A 530 18.43 -52.31 -2.18
CA SER A 530 19.14 -53.08 -1.16
C SER A 530 20.34 -52.23 -0.72
N SER A 531 20.86 -52.54 0.49
CA SER A 531 22.22 -52.27 1.02
C SER A 531 22.60 -50.79 1.19
N SER A 532 22.89 -50.25 2.37
CA SER A 532 23.84 -50.60 3.46
C SER A 532 24.54 -49.25 3.76
N SER A 533 24.81 -48.79 4.97
CA SER A 533 25.54 -49.46 6.05
C SER A 533 25.56 -48.57 7.30
N SER A 534 25.64 -49.23 8.48
CA SER A 534 26.37 -48.86 9.72
C SER A 534 26.07 -47.46 10.33
N SER A 535 25.72 -47.29 11.62
CA SER A 535 26.31 -47.88 12.83
C SER A 535 25.84 -47.09 14.06
N SER A 536 25.75 -47.82 15.20
CA SER A 536 25.82 -47.41 16.62
C SER A 536 24.75 -46.46 17.17
N ALA A 537 23.83 -46.92 18.04
CA ALA A 537 23.99 -47.20 19.49
C ALA A 537 24.08 -45.90 20.32
N SER A 538 23.39 -45.67 21.44
CA SER A 538 22.77 -46.56 22.44
C SER A 538 22.03 -45.73 23.51
N SER A 539 21.20 -46.44 24.30
CA SER A 539 20.68 -46.19 25.67
C SER A 539 19.66 -45.04 25.86
N ALA A 540 18.38 -45.31 26.20
CA ALA A 540 17.83 -45.88 27.47
C ALA A 540 18.09 -44.94 28.67
N SER A 541 17.20 -44.64 29.60
CA SER A 541 15.85 -45.06 30.03
C SER A 541 15.42 -43.99 31.06
N THR A 542 14.15 -43.70 31.34
CA THR A 542 13.42 -44.35 32.43
C THR A 542 12.01 -43.74 32.57
N SER A 543 11.11 -44.62 32.96
CA SER A 543 9.69 -44.53 33.21
C SER A 543 9.28 -43.76 34.47
N SER A 544 8.07 -43.19 34.49
CA SER A 544 6.98 -43.63 35.40
C SER A 544 5.72 -42.75 35.23
N GLY A 545 4.59 -43.40 34.91
CA GLY A 545 3.23 -42.90 35.23
C GLY A 545 2.88 -43.21 36.70
N PRO A 546 1.60 -43.31 37.14
CA PRO A 546 0.34 -43.38 36.39
C PRO A 546 -0.76 -42.42 36.94
N THR A 547 -1.96 -42.28 36.36
CA THR A 547 -3.14 -43.06 36.75
C THR A 547 -4.36 -42.70 35.89
N ALA A 548 -5.20 -43.71 35.67
CA ALA A 548 -6.38 -43.73 34.83
C ALA A 548 -7.67 -43.36 35.59
N SER A 549 -8.71 -42.95 34.86
CA SER A 549 -10.06 -43.52 35.01
C SER A 549 -10.96 -43.15 33.83
N ALA A 550 -11.87 -44.05 33.48
CA ALA A 550 -12.70 -44.04 32.29
C ALA A 550 -14.20 -44.17 32.64
N LEU A 551 -15.04 -43.48 31.84
CA LEU A 551 -16.45 -43.78 31.46
C LEU A 551 -17.60 -43.68 32.52
N PRO A 552 -18.90 -43.64 32.14
CA PRO A 552 -19.57 -43.19 30.89
C PRO A 552 -20.92 -42.38 31.06
N LEU A 553 -21.43 -41.84 29.92
CA LEU A 553 -22.84 -41.68 29.46
C LEU A 553 -23.93 -41.06 30.37
N ASN A 554 -24.66 -40.02 29.89
CA ASN A 554 -26.03 -40.21 29.34
C ASN A 554 -26.65 -38.98 28.64
N LEU A 555 -27.59 -39.29 27.75
CA LEU A 555 -28.36 -38.51 26.76
C LEU A 555 -29.28 -37.38 27.30
N SER A 556 -29.48 -36.34 26.49
CA SER A 556 -30.83 -35.93 26.00
C SER A 556 -30.78 -34.75 24.98
N ALA A 557 -31.32 -34.99 23.79
CA ALA A 557 -31.90 -33.99 22.87
C ALA A 557 -33.45 -34.07 23.03
N PRO A 558 -34.34 -33.18 22.50
CA PRO A 558 -34.34 -32.74 21.08
C PRO A 558 -34.97 -31.35 20.73
N SER A 559 -34.93 -31.04 19.41
CA SER A 559 -35.94 -30.33 18.59
C SER A 559 -36.11 -28.81 18.78
N ALA A 560 -36.50 -27.98 17.80
CA ALA A 560 -36.64 -28.04 16.35
C ALA A 560 -36.85 -26.59 15.86
N SER A 561 -36.45 -26.28 14.63
CA SER A 561 -36.75 -25.01 13.94
C SER A 561 -38.24 -24.90 13.57
N PRO A 562 -38.73 -23.68 13.27
CA PRO A 562 -39.52 -23.54 12.05
C PRO A 562 -39.13 -22.36 11.17
N ALA A 563 -39.65 -22.43 9.96
CA ALA A 563 -39.21 -21.80 8.74
C ALA A 563 -39.82 -20.41 8.47
N VAL A 564 -39.17 -19.76 7.50
CA VAL A 564 -39.45 -18.49 6.84
C VAL A 564 -40.80 -18.53 6.12
N SER A 565 -41.60 -17.47 6.25
CA SER A 565 -42.74 -17.19 5.37
C SER A 565 -42.62 -15.80 4.72
N SER A 566 -43.07 -15.77 3.46
CA SER A 566 -43.02 -14.75 2.41
C SER A 566 -43.94 -13.56 2.60
N TRP A 567 -43.56 -12.34 2.19
CA TRP A 567 -44.51 -11.28 1.84
C TRP A 567 -44.07 -10.40 0.64
N VAL A 568 -45.07 -10.06 -0.17
CA VAL A 568 -45.11 -9.32 -1.45
C VAL A 568 -45.45 -7.82 -1.17
N PRO A 569 -45.15 -6.87 -2.08
CA PRO A 569 -44.90 -5.47 -1.72
C PRO A 569 -46.16 -4.59 -1.73
N GLN A 570 -46.14 -3.54 -0.90
CA GLN A 570 -47.06 -2.40 -1.03
C GLN A 570 -46.31 -1.08 -1.17
N THR A 571 -46.90 -0.26 -2.02
CA THR A 571 -46.50 1.03 -2.56
C THR A 571 -46.59 2.18 -1.56
N SER A 572 -45.67 3.15 -1.73
CA SER A 572 -45.86 4.61 -1.57
C SER A 572 -46.57 5.12 -0.30
N LEU A 573 -45.83 5.81 0.58
CA LEU A 573 -46.16 7.15 1.11
C LEU A 573 -45.02 7.64 2.04
N VAL A 574 -44.68 8.93 1.90
CA VAL A 574 -43.96 9.88 2.78
C VAL A 574 -43.29 9.31 4.06
N PRO A 575 -41.99 9.58 4.32
CA PRO A 575 -41.35 9.14 5.55
C PRO A 575 -41.91 9.89 6.78
N PRO A 576 -42.24 9.20 7.88
CA PRO A 576 -42.59 9.86 9.13
C PRO A 576 -41.32 10.41 9.81
N ALA A 577 -41.49 11.42 10.66
CA ALA A 577 -40.43 11.97 11.50
C ALA A 577 -39.74 10.85 12.31
N PRO A 578 -38.41 10.92 12.53
CA PRO A 578 -37.67 9.86 13.19
C PRO A 578 -38.19 9.67 14.62
N SER A 579 -38.77 8.51 14.88
CA SER A 579 -39.10 8.04 16.22
C SER A 579 -37.80 7.83 17.01
N ALA A 580 -37.74 8.38 18.22
CA ALA A 580 -36.63 8.21 19.15
C ALA A 580 -36.28 6.71 19.32
N GLU A 581 -35.03 6.36 19.00
CA GLU A 581 -34.49 5.03 19.29
C GLU A 581 -34.46 4.78 20.82
N PRO A 582 -34.58 3.52 21.26
CA PRO A 582 -34.59 3.18 22.67
C PRO A 582 -33.29 3.62 23.34
N THR A 583 -33.42 4.53 24.31
CA THR A 583 -32.32 5.03 25.13
C THR A 583 -31.84 3.88 26.01
N ILE A 584 -30.69 3.29 25.69
CA ILE A 584 -29.99 2.40 26.63
C ILE A 584 -29.53 3.29 27.78
N ALA A 585 -29.95 2.94 29.00
CA ALA A 585 -29.62 3.70 30.20
C ALA A 585 -28.10 3.86 30.35
N PRO A 586 -27.60 5.05 30.78
CA PRO A 586 -26.19 5.23 31.13
C PRO A 586 -25.76 4.16 32.13
N LEU A 587 -24.52 3.68 32.02
CA LEU A 587 -23.90 2.83 33.04
C LEU A 587 -24.03 3.54 34.41
N GLU A 588 -24.79 2.97 35.34
CA GLU A 588 -24.96 3.53 36.69
C GLU A 588 -23.60 3.64 37.38
N MET A 589 -23.28 4.85 37.86
CA MET A 589 -22.04 5.09 38.57
C MET A 589 -22.13 4.50 39.99
N PRO A 590 -21.23 3.58 40.39
CA PRO A 590 -21.16 3.16 41.77
C PRO A 590 -20.73 4.34 42.66
N PRO A 591 -21.22 4.43 43.92
CA PRO A 591 -20.74 5.42 44.88
C PRO A 591 -19.23 5.24 45.12
N SER A 592 -18.45 6.33 45.19
CA SER A 592 -16.99 6.31 45.39
C SER A 592 -16.63 5.68 46.74
N PRO A 593 -16.25 4.39 46.81
CA PRO A 593 -15.77 3.82 48.06
C PRO A 593 -14.34 4.31 48.33
N PRO A 594 -13.86 4.28 49.58
CA PRO A 594 -12.44 4.49 49.88
C PRO A 594 -11.57 3.57 49.00
N LEU A 595 -10.52 4.12 48.41
CA LEU A 595 -9.58 3.37 47.57
C LEU A 595 -8.45 2.83 48.44
N THR A 596 -8.18 1.52 48.32
CA THR A 596 -6.96 0.91 48.83
C THR A 596 -5.97 0.81 47.68
N LEU A 597 -4.78 1.39 47.85
CA LEU A 597 -3.70 1.34 46.88
C LEU A 597 -2.50 0.68 47.56
N GLU A 598 -1.99 -0.43 47.00
CA GLU A 598 -0.78 -1.11 47.44
C GLU A 598 0.38 -0.82 46.50
N LYS A 599 0.14 -0.88 45.19
CA LYS A 599 1.16 -0.68 44.15
C LYS A 599 0.68 0.24 43.04
N VAL A 600 1.44 1.29 42.76
CA VAL A 600 1.10 2.28 41.74
C VAL A 600 2.26 2.54 40.79
N VAL A 601 1.91 2.96 39.58
CA VAL A 601 2.89 3.37 38.56
C VAL A 601 2.76 4.85 38.28
N VAL A 602 3.87 5.58 38.38
CA VAL A 602 3.95 7.01 38.04
C VAL A 602 4.67 7.15 36.70
N VAL A 603 3.92 7.59 35.68
CA VAL A 603 4.43 7.83 34.34
C VAL A 603 5.04 9.22 34.27
N ASN A 604 6.35 9.27 34.10
CA ASN A 604 7.12 10.50 34.12
C ASN A 604 7.28 11.12 32.71
N LYS A 605 7.11 12.43 32.55
CA LYS A 605 7.31 13.10 31.26
C LYS A 605 8.80 13.27 30.95
N MET A 606 9.19 13.02 29.70
CA MET A 606 10.51 13.45 29.23
C MET A 606 10.45 14.96 28.93
N THR A 607 11.13 15.76 29.74
CA THR A 607 11.15 17.22 29.53
C THR A 607 12.00 17.59 28.31
N ARG A 608 11.71 18.71 27.63
CA ARG A 608 12.54 19.18 26.51
C ARG A 608 13.99 19.44 26.93
N PHE A 609 14.21 19.94 28.15
CA PHE A 609 15.54 20.15 28.71
C PHE A 609 16.30 18.83 28.84
N GLN A 610 15.69 17.83 29.49
CA GLN A 610 16.30 16.50 29.66
C GLN A 610 16.60 15.82 28.31
N HIS A 611 15.67 15.93 27.34
CA HIS A 611 15.91 15.40 26.00
C HIS A 611 17.15 16.04 25.33
N GLU A 612 17.38 17.34 25.50
CA GLU A 612 18.57 18.00 24.96
C GLU A 612 19.84 17.59 25.71
N CYS A 613 19.78 17.39 27.05
CA CYS A 613 20.89 16.82 27.81
C CYS A 613 21.28 15.43 27.29
N GLU A 614 20.31 14.54 27.09
CA GLU A 614 20.52 13.16 26.60
C GLU A 614 21.03 13.13 25.17
N LEU A 615 20.53 14.01 24.30
CA LEU A 615 20.92 14.09 22.89
C LEU A 615 22.39 14.49 22.71
N HIS A 616 22.89 15.43 23.51
CA HIS A 616 24.26 15.98 23.37
C HIS A 616 25.25 15.43 24.39
N GLY A 617 24.78 14.69 25.41
CA GLY A 617 25.63 14.12 26.45
C GLY A 617 26.40 15.16 27.28
N ASN A 618 25.89 16.39 27.38
CA ASN A 618 26.52 17.48 28.13
C ASN A 618 25.48 18.30 28.91
N THR A 619 25.95 19.08 29.89
CA THR A 619 25.12 19.94 30.77
C THR A 619 25.79 21.30 30.97
N GLY A 620 25.13 22.20 31.74
CA GLY A 620 25.71 23.50 32.09
C GLY A 620 25.90 24.47 30.91
N GLU A 621 26.99 25.23 30.90
CA GLU A 621 27.25 26.27 29.88
C GLU A 621 27.39 25.72 28.46
N ALA A 622 27.97 24.53 28.30
CA ALA A 622 28.13 23.91 27.00
C ALA A 622 26.76 23.67 26.33
N LEU A 623 25.82 23.08 27.09
CA LEU A 623 24.45 22.87 26.65
C LEU A 623 23.73 24.20 26.41
N ARG A 624 23.92 25.18 27.31
CA ARG A 624 23.34 26.53 27.15
C ARG A 624 23.72 27.17 25.82
N LYS A 625 25.01 27.15 25.45
CA LYS A 625 25.49 27.71 24.18
C LYS A 625 24.88 26.98 22.97
N GLN A 626 24.85 25.65 23.00
CA GLN A 626 24.26 24.83 21.92
C GLN A 626 22.76 25.07 21.74
N MET A 627 22.02 25.13 22.84
CA MET A 627 20.59 25.39 22.85
C MET A 627 20.28 26.80 22.31
N SER A 628 21.02 27.83 22.75
CA SER A 628 20.86 29.20 22.27
C SER A 628 21.12 29.35 20.78
N MET A 629 22.14 28.68 20.22
CA MET A 629 22.41 28.70 18.77
C MET A 629 21.27 28.12 17.92
N ARG A 630 20.41 27.29 18.52
CA ARG A 630 19.24 26.67 17.86
C ARG A 630 17.93 27.39 18.20
N GLY A 631 18.00 28.55 18.87
CA GLY A 631 16.84 29.37 19.23
C GLY A 631 16.12 28.93 20.51
N PHE A 632 16.68 28.02 21.32
CA PHE A 632 16.10 27.64 22.60
C PHE A 632 16.48 28.63 23.70
N VAL A 633 15.52 28.97 24.56
CA VAL A 633 15.76 29.75 25.79
C VAL A 633 16.10 28.78 26.92
N TYR A 634 17.40 28.60 27.20
CA TYR A 634 17.91 27.62 28.17
C TYR A 634 17.27 27.77 29.56
N ASP A 635 17.31 28.98 30.14
CA ASP A 635 16.87 29.21 31.52
C ASP A 635 15.39 28.90 31.71
N ARG A 636 14.57 29.26 30.72
CA ARG A 636 13.14 28.94 30.72
C ARG A 636 12.90 27.43 30.68
N LEU A 637 13.67 26.69 29.89
CA LEU A 637 13.54 25.23 29.80
C LEU A 637 14.07 24.52 31.05
N LYS A 638 15.14 25.04 31.65
CA LYS A 638 15.69 24.54 32.91
C LYS A 638 14.70 24.76 34.07
N ALA A 639 14.12 25.95 34.20
CA ALA A 639 13.11 26.23 35.22
C ALA A 639 11.89 25.30 35.11
N SER A 640 11.36 25.11 33.89
CA SER A 640 10.25 24.17 33.62
C SER A 640 10.63 22.71 33.93
N HIS A 641 11.90 22.32 33.71
CA HIS A 641 12.41 21.01 34.13
C HIS A 641 12.47 20.88 35.64
N ASP A 642 12.97 21.90 36.34
CA ASP A 642 13.12 21.89 37.79
C ASP A 642 11.76 21.85 38.50
N HIS A 643 10.79 22.64 38.06
CA HIS A 643 9.41 22.57 38.57
C HIS A 643 8.81 21.18 38.39
N HIS A 644 9.04 20.56 37.23
CA HIS A 644 8.56 19.21 36.96
C HIS A 644 9.22 18.16 37.86
N VAL A 645 10.54 18.24 38.07
CA VAL A 645 11.28 17.34 38.96
C VAL A 645 10.77 17.48 40.39
N GLN A 646 10.57 18.71 40.88
CA GLN A 646 10.02 18.96 42.21
C GLN A 646 8.60 18.42 42.37
N ALA A 647 7.74 18.60 41.36
CA ALA A 647 6.39 18.03 41.39
C ALA A 647 6.43 16.49 41.38
N LEU A 648 7.34 15.88 40.62
CA LEU A 648 7.53 14.43 40.61
C LEU A 648 8.03 13.90 41.97
N GLU A 649 8.94 14.63 42.62
CA GLU A 649 9.40 14.34 43.98
C GLU A 649 8.22 14.41 44.96
N ASP A 650 7.41 15.48 44.93
CA ASP A 650 6.23 15.60 45.79
C ASP A 650 5.22 14.45 45.59
N ILE A 651 4.96 14.07 44.34
CA ILE A 651 4.08 12.94 44.00
C ILE A 651 4.62 11.63 44.60
N THR A 652 5.89 11.34 44.33
CA THR A 652 6.50 10.06 44.72
C THR A 652 6.73 9.95 46.23
N CYS A 653 7.11 11.03 46.91
CA CYS A 653 7.22 11.07 48.37
C CYS A 653 5.85 10.90 49.02
N SER A 654 4.83 11.65 48.61
CA SER A 654 3.47 11.56 49.20
C SER A 654 2.88 10.14 49.12
N LEU A 655 3.11 9.42 48.01
CA LEU A 655 2.70 8.03 47.84
C LEU A 655 3.45 7.08 48.78
N LYS A 656 4.79 7.20 48.84
CA LYS A 656 5.64 6.36 49.70
C LYS A 656 5.35 6.60 51.19
N ASP A 657 5.15 7.85 51.60
CA ASP A 657 4.81 8.22 52.98
C ASP A 657 3.46 7.66 53.41
N SER A 658 2.58 7.37 52.45
CA SER A 658 1.28 6.72 52.68
C SER A 658 1.36 5.18 52.62
N GLY A 659 2.58 4.61 52.54
CA GLY A 659 2.83 3.16 52.55
C GLY A 659 2.62 2.46 51.20
N ILE A 660 2.52 3.21 50.10
CA ILE A 660 2.22 2.68 48.76
C ILE A 660 3.54 2.38 48.02
N GLU A 661 3.65 1.21 47.39
CA GLU A 661 4.76 0.86 46.49
C GLU A 661 4.68 1.68 45.21
N VAL A 662 5.76 2.38 44.84
CA VAL A 662 5.80 3.29 43.69
C VAL A 662 6.85 2.86 42.68
N SER A 663 6.42 2.58 41.45
CA SER A 663 7.31 2.43 40.29
C SER A 663 7.23 3.66 39.40
N VAL A 664 8.35 4.35 39.17
CA VAL A 664 8.42 5.52 38.29
C VAL A 664 8.94 5.08 36.92
N VAL A 665 8.14 5.30 35.88
CA VAL A 665 8.44 4.84 34.52
C VAL A 665 8.47 6.03 33.57
N PRO A 666 9.57 6.28 32.84
CA PRO A 666 9.59 7.31 31.81
C PRO A 666 8.56 7.03 30.70
N ALA A 667 7.85 8.07 30.24
CA ALA A 667 6.79 7.94 29.24
C ALA A 667 7.27 7.32 27.90
N ASN A 668 8.54 7.49 27.56
CA ASN A 668 9.19 6.88 26.38
C ASN A 668 9.57 5.41 26.57
N GLN A 669 9.60 4.92 27.81
CA GLN A 669 9.92 3.54 28.20
C GLN A 669 8.68 2.75 28.66
N MET A 670 7.48 3.32 28.54
CA MET A 670 6.24 2.65 28.88
C MET A 670 6.04 1.36 28.09
N SER A 671 5.60 0.32 28.78
CA SER A 671 5.26 -1.00 28.24
C SER A 671 4.08 -1.61 29.01
N HIS A 672 3.53 -2.73 28.53
CA HIS A 672 2.44 -3.41 29.23
C HIS A 672 2.93 -4.08 30.53
N GLU A 673 4.18 -4.57 30.54
CA GLU A 673 4.83 -5.17 31.71
C GLU A 673 5.04 -4.14 32.83
N ALA A 674 5.30 -2.88 32.45
CA ALA A 674 5.56 -1.81 33.40
C ALA A 674 4.36 -1.46 34.29
N ILE A 675 3.14 -1.77 33.84
CA ILE A 675 1.87 -1.51 34.57
C ILE A 675 1.24 -2.78 35.15
N GLU A 676 1.90 -3.93 35.00
CA GLU A 676 1.36 -5.20 35.45
C GLU A 676 1.29 -5.26 36.99
N GLY A 677 0.11 -5.64 37.50
CA GLY A 677 -0.18 -5.68 38.93
C GLY A 677 -0.25 -4.32 39.61
N ALA A 678 -0.35 -3.22 38.87
CA ALA A 678 -0.59 -1.89 39.44
C ALA A 678 -2.09 -1.70 39.72
N ASP A 679 -2.41 -1.15 40.89
CA ASP A 679 -3.77 -0.76 41.27
C ASP A 679 -4.22 0.48 40.52
N MET A 680 -3.28 1.36 40.20
CA MET A 680 -3.54 2.65 39.56
C MET A 680 -2.30 3.21 38.86
N VAL A 681 -2.53 3.96 37.77
CA VAL A 681 -1.50 4.69 37.04
C VAL A 681 -1.69 6.20 37.22
N PHE A 682 -0.63 6.89 37.64
CA PHE A 682 -0.58 8.35 37.71
C PHE A 682 0.27 8.88 36.57
N SER A 683 -0.25 9.75 35.71
CA SER A 683 0.58 10.44 34.70
C SER A 683 1.04 11.79 35.23
N ALA A 684 2.36 11.97 35.40
CA ALA A 684 2.98 13.20 35.86
C ALA A 684 3.45 14.04 34.66
N GLY A 685 2.62 14.99 34.20
CA GLY A 685 2.87 15.76 32.98
C GLY A 685 1.62 16.42 32.43
N GLY A 686 1.67 16.86 31.17
CA GLY A 686 0.48 17.37 30.48
C GLY A 686 -0.35 16.25 29.84
N ASP A 687 -1.38 16.64 29.08
CA ASP A 687 -2.29 15.72 28.38
C ASP A 687 -1.56 14.70 27.48
N GLY A 688 -0.43 15.07 26.86
CA GLY A 688 0.37 14.14 26.06
C GLY A 688 0.95 12.97 26.87
N THR A 689 1.36 13.22 28.11
CA THR A 689 1.82 12.17 29.03
C THR A 689 0.65 11.29 29.46
N PHE A 690 -0.51 11.90 29.71
CA PHE A 690 -1.75 11.17 30.02
C PHE A 690 -2.16 10.22 28.89
N LEU A 691 -2.21 10.72 27.64
CA LEU A 691 -2.53 9.90 26.46
C LEU A 691 -1.52 8.76 26.29
N LYS A 692 -0.22 9.04 26.55
CA LYS A 692 0.82 8.00 26.51
C LYS A 692 0.52 6.89 27.52
N ALA A 693 0.23 7.24 28.77
CA ALA A 693 -0.14 6.27 29.80
C ALA A 693 -1.40 5.49 29.40
N ALA A 694 -2.48 6.18 29.03
CA ALA A 694 -3.76 5.60 28.62
C ALA A 694 -3.63 4.62 27.45
N SER A 695 -2.70 4.86 26.52
CA SER A 695 -2.49 4.00 25.34
C SER A 695 -1.94 2.60 25.67
N PHE A 696 -1.31 2.42 26.83
CA PHE A 696 -0.79 1.13 27.30
C PHE A 696 -1.73 0.42 28.28
N VAL A 697 -2.72 1.11 28.84
CA VAL A 697 -3.68 0.55 29.79
C VAL A 697 -4.77 -0.23 29.05
N ASN A 698 -4.51 -1.49 28.74
CA ASN A 698 -5.48 -2.40 28.11
C ASN A 698 -6.27 -3.26 29.12
N GLN A 699 -5.94 -3.14 30.40
CA GLN A 699 -6.63 -3.75 31.54
C GLN A 699 -7.48 -2.68 32.25
N PRO A 700 -8.46 -3.05 33.09
CA PRO A 700 -9.33 -2.09 33.78
C PRO A 700 -8.63 -1.36 34.95
N ILE A 701 -7.38 -0.93 34.75
CA ILE A 701 -6.59 -0.14 35.71
C ILE A 701 -6.97 1.34 35.55
N PRO A 702 -7.34 2.06 36.62
CA PRO A 702 -7.64 3.48 36.53
C PRO A 702 -6.41 4.35 36.26
N VAL A 703 -6.63 5.50 35.61
CA VAL A 703 -5.58 6.49 35.33
C VAL A 703 -5.93 7.87 35.92
N ALA A 704 -5.04 8.46 36.71
CA ALA A 704 -5.15 9.85 37.14
C ALA A 704 -4.11 10.74 36.46
N GLY A 705 -4.56 11.87 35.93
CA GLY A 705 -3.69 12.86 35.31
C GLY A 705 -3.30 13.96 36.27
N LEU A 706 -1.99 14.13 36.48
CA LEU A 706 -1.38 15.14 37.34
C LEU A 706 -0.56 16.11 36.50
N ASN A 707 -1.04 17.35 36.40
CA ASN A 707 -0.36 18.42 35.70
C ASN A 707 0.81 18.94 36.54
N THR A 708 2.04 18.70 36.07
CA THR A 708 3.29 19.07 36.76
C THR A 708 3.93 20.36 36.24
N ASP A 709 3.27 21.08 35.33
CA ASP A 709 3.71 22.39 34.85
C ASP A 709 2.49 23.27 34.46
N PRO A 710 1.58 23.54 35.43
CA PRO A 710 0.30 24.19 35.16
C PRO A 710 0.45 25.61 34.61
N GLY A 711 1.49 26.34 35.03
CA GLY A 711 1.77 27.69 34.52
C GLY A 711 2.11 27.75 33.02
N ARG A 712 2.42 26.60 32.39
CA ARG A 712 2.74 26.51 30.95
C ARG A 712 1.64 25.87 30.12
N SER A 713 0.79 25.04 30.73
CA SER A 713 -0.25 24.29 30.04
C SER A 713 -1.35 23.96 31.04
N GLU A 714 -2.59 24.39 30.81
CA GLU A 714 -3.71 24.07 31.70
C GLU A 714 -4.14 22.59 31.58
N GLY A 715 -4.13 22.02 30.36
CA GLY A 715 -4.52 20.62 30.10
C GLY A 715 -6.01 20.33 30.34
N LYS A 716 -6.62 19.41 29.58
CA LYS A 716 -8.03 18.98 29.76
C LYS A 716 -8.17 17.57 30.36
N LEU A 717 -7.10 16.75 30.30
CA LEU A 717 -7.11 15.38 30.80
C LEU A 717 -6.54 15.29 32.21
N CYS A 718 -5.52 16.09 32.50
CA CYS A 718 -4.95 16.20 33.84
C CYS A 718 -5.86 17.02 34.76
N CYS A 719 -6.62 16.33 35.62
CA CYS A 719 -7.66 16.93 36.46
C CYS A 719 -7.14 17.49 37.80
N TYR A 720 -5.83 17.40 38.08
CA TYR A 720 -5.20 18.03 39.24
C TYR A 720 -3.87 18.65 38.86
N SER A 721 -3.60 19.85 39.34
CA SER A 721 -2.35 20.56 39.15
C SER A 721 -1.49 20.42 40.39
N VAL A 722 -0.26 19.94 40.23
CA VAL A 722 0.74 19.83 41.29
C VAL A 722 1.69 21.01 41.14
N ASP A 723 1.68 21.89 42.13
CA ASP A 723 2.56 23.03 42.26
C ASP A 723 3.26 22.98 43.63
N HIS A 724 4.59 23.05 43.61
CA HIS A 724 5.43 23.11 44.80
C HIS A 724 5.11 24.27 45.76
N VAL A 725 4.45 25.34 45.30
CA VAL A 725 4.09 26.51 46.11
C VAL A 725 2.65 26.43 46.63
N GLU A 726 1.69 26.14 45.74
CA GLU A 726 0.26 26.34 46.04
C GLU A 726 -0.54 25.03 46.20
N SER A 727 -0.12 23.93 45.55
CA SER A 727 -0.92 22.70 45.50
C SER A 727 -0.05 21.43 45.61
N ARG A 728 0.09 20.95 46.85
CA ARG A 728 0.78 19.69 47.15
C ARG A 728 -0.04 18.49 46.69
N PHE A 729 0.61 17.43 46.22
CA PHE A 729 -0.06 16.20 45.82
C PHE A 729 -0.66 15.43 47.01
N LYS A 730 -0.10 15.57 48.22
CA LYS A 730 -0.62 14.92 49.42
C LYS A 730 -2.11 15.17 49.65
N GLU A 731 -2.58 16.40 49.42
CA GLU A 731 -4.00 16.74 49.55
C GLU A 731 -4.90 15.98 48.55
N ALA A 732 -4.44 15.86 47.31
CA ALA A 732 -5.14 15.08 46.29
C ALA A 732 -5.13 13.59 46.60
N LEU A 733 -4.03 13.07 47.12
CA LEU A 733 -3.90 11.68 47.56
C LEU A 733 -4.84 11.38 48.73
N ASP A 734 -4.93 12.27 49.72
CA ASP A 734 -5.83 12.09 50.87
C ASP A 734 -7.31 12.10 50.43
N ARG A 735 -7.67 12.96 49.48
CA ARG A 735 -9.01 12.95 48.85
C ARG A 735 -9.27 11.65 48.08
N LEU A 736 -8.28 11.14 47.36
CA LEU A 736 -8.39 9.89 46.62
C LEU A 736 -8.61 8.69 47.56
N LEU A 737 -7.78 8.57 48.61
CA LEU A 737 -7.86 7.47 49.58
C LEU A 737 -9.14 7.52 50.43
N SER A 738 -9.63 8.72 50.77
CA SER A 738 -10.89 8.90 51.51
C SER A 738 -12.15 8.76 50.65
N GLY A 739 -12.02 8.56 49.33
CA GLY A 739 -13.17 8.46 48.41
C GLY A 739 -13.80 9.81 48.03
N ASN A 740 -13.18 10.94 48.38
CA ASN A 740 -13.65 12.28 48.05
C ASN A 740 -13.17 12.74 46.66
N PHE A 741 -13.56 11.99 45.64
CA PHE A 741 -13.28 12.26 44.23
C PHE A 741 -14.40 11.69 43.35
N ARG A 742 -14.41 12.05 42.07
CA ARG A 742 -15.38 11.55 41.09
C ARG A 742 -14.71 10.66 40.05
N TRP A 743 -15.38 9.56 39.69
CA TRP A 743 -15.01 8.76 38.53
C TRP A 743 -15.48 9.43 37.24
N ARG A 744 -14.64 9.36 36.20
CA ARG A 744 -15.01 9.66 34.82
C ARG A 744 -14.74 8.44 33.95
N LEU A 745 -15.76 8.02 33.21
CA LEU A 745 -15.68 6.94 32.23
C LEU A 745 -15.39 7.55 30.86
N ARG A 746 -14.29 7.14 30.23
CA ARG A 746 -13.89 7.63 28.91
C ARG A 746 -13.89 6.50 27.90
N GLN A 747 -14.69 6.65 26.86
CA GLN A 747 -14.73 5.70 25.77
C GLN A 747 -13.44 5.75 24.94
N ARG A 748 -13.09 4.62 24.34
CA ARG A 748 -11.91 4.50 23.47
C ARG A 748 -12.25 3.84 22.16
N ILE A 749 -11.54 4.23 21.10
CA ILE A 749 -11.69 3.65 19.77
C ILE A 749 -10.74 2.46 19.66
N ARG A 750 -11.30 1.29 19.34
CA ARG A 750 -10.56 0.14 18.86
C ARG A 750 -10.45 0.18 17.34
N VAL A 751 -9.32 -0.26 16.81
CA VAL A 751 -9.09 -0.34 15.37
C VAL A 751 -8.79 -1.79 14.99
N GLY A 752 -9.70 -2.39 14.24
CA GLY A 752 -9.50 -3.67 13.58
C GLY A 752 -8.99 -3.48 12.15
N MET A 753 -8.00 -4.26 11.76
CA MET A 753 -7.39 -4.28 10.44
C MET A 753 -7.88 -5.53 9.69
N VAL A 754 -8.35 -5.35 8.45
CA VAL A 754 -8.85 -6.43 7.60
C VAL A 754 -8.10 -6.42 6.28
N ASN A 755 -7.35 -7.47 6.00
CA ASN A 755 -6.64 -7.59 4.72
C ASN A 755 -7.60 -7.93 3.56
N GLN A 756 -7.06 -8.13 2.36
CA GLN A 756 -7.89 -8.44 1.19
C GLN A 756 -8.51 -9.83 1.24
N ASP A 757 -7.88 -10.78 1.93
CA ASP A 757 -8.34 -12.16 2.11
C ASP A 757 -9.37 -12.30 3.26
N GLY A 758 -9.65 -11.21 3.98
CA GLY A 758 -10.58 -11.20 5.11
C GLY A 758 -9.95 -11.55 6.46
N PHE A 759 -8.63 -11.76 6.53
CA PHE A 759 -7.91 -11.90 7.80
C PHE A 759 -8.08 -10.64 8.64
N TRP A 760 -8.52 -10.81 9.88
CA TRP A 760 -8.80 -9.74 10.82
C TRP A 760 -7.82 -9.79 12.00
N TYR A 761 -7.23 -8.65 12.36
CA TYR A 761 -6.48 -8.49 13.60
C TYR A 761 -6.76 -7.11 14.22
N GLU A 762 -6.65 -7.00 15.54
CA GLU A 762 -6.84 -5.75 16.27
C GLU A 762 -5.50 -5.10 16.58
N LEU A 763 -5.43 -3.76 16.52
CA LEU A 763 -4.26 -3.04 16.99
C LEU A 763 -4.13 -3.16 18.51
N PRO A 764 -2.91 -3.31 19.06
CA PRO A 764 -2.70 -3.57 20.48
C PRO A 764 -2.99 -2.36 21.40
N ARG A 765 -3.33 -1.20 20.82
CA ARG A 765 -3.59 0.04 21.53
C ARG A 765 -4.94 0.62 21.11
N TYR A 766 -5.55 1.33 22.04
CA TYR A 766 -6.82 2.03 21.84
C TYR A 766 -6.57 3.54 21.76
N ALA A 767 -7.33 4.24 20.92
CA ALA A 767 -7.27 5.70 20.86
C ALA A 767 -8.25 6.29 21.89
N LEU A 768 -7.74 7.12 22.80
CA LEU A 768 -8.56 7.87 23.75
C LEU A 768 -9.09 9.16 23.14
N ASN A 769 -8.33 9.83 22.28
CA ASN A 769 -8.75 11.04 21.60
C ASN A 769 -9.21 10.73 20.18
N GLU A 770 -8.28 10.40 19.29
CA GLU A 770 -8.59 10.24 17.87
C GLU A 770 -7.76 9.19 17.14
N VAL A 771 -8.38 8.64 16.10
CA VAL A 771 -7.76 7.89 15.03
C VAL A 771 -7.67 8.79 13.81
N PHE A 772 -6.44 9.02 13.34
CA PHE A 772 -6.19 9.76 12.11
C PHE A 772 -5.58 8.86 11.04
N ILE A 773 -6.21 8.83 9.87
CA ILE A 773 -5.74 8.00 8.76
C ILE A 773 -5.47 8.86 7.53
N ALA A 774 -4.22 8.87 7.06
CA ALA A 774 -3.76 9.63 5.90
C ALA A 774 -2.47 9.06 5.31
N GLU A 775 -2.03 9.56 4.15
CA GLU A 775 -0.67 9.37 3.61
C GLU A 775 0.38 9.95 4.57
N SER A 776 1.55 9.32 4.66
CA SER A 776 2.69 9.84 5.43
C SER A 776 3.20 11.17 4.89
N ASP A 777 3.16 11.34 3.57
CA ASP A 777 3.56 12.57 2.90
C ASP A 777 2.35 13.50 2.80
N ALA A 778 2.39 14.60 3.57
CA ALA A 778 1.31 15.58 3.62
C ALA A 778 1.02 16.26 2.27
N SER A 779 1.96 16.22 1.31
CA SER A 779 1.74 16.75 -0.04
C SER A 779 0.91 15.81 -0.93
N ARG A 780 0.71 14.56 -0.52
CA ARG A 780 -0.03 13.56 -1.28
C ARG A 780 -1.46 13.42 -0.74
N PRO A 781 -2.49 13.52 -1.60
CA PRO A 781 -3.85 13.27 -1.18
C PRO A 781 -4.05 11.79 -0.87
N SER A 782 -4.62 11.52 0.29
CA SER A 782 -5.02 10.19 0.73
C SER A 782 -6.16 9.68 -0.13
N HIS A 783 -6.00 8.49 -0.72
CA HIS A 783 -7.00 7.85 -1.56
C HIS A 783 -7.56 6.61 -0.87
N TYR A 784 -8.87 6.52 -0.71
CA TYR A 784 -9.49 5.45 0.06
C TYR A 784 -10.97 5.25 -0.26
N ASN A 785 -11.53 4.13 0.21
CA ASN A 785 -12.98 3.94 0.29
C ASN A 785 -13.42 4.06 1.75
N ILE A 786 -14.27 5.02 2.06
CA ILE A 786 -14.86 5.24 3.39
C ILE A 786 -16.25 4.60 3.46
N GLY A 787 -16.58 3.99 4.58
CA GLY A 787 -17.93 3.53 4.90
C GLY A 787 -18.26 3.86 6.35
N VAL A 788 -19.43 4.44 6.56
CA VAL A 788 -19.95 4.82 7.88
C VAL A 788 -21.18 3.95 8.17
N ASP A 789 -21.17 3.29 9.33
CA ASP A 789 -22.19 2.36 9.80
C ASP A 789 -22.59 1.31 8.75
N GLN A 790 -23.88 1.21 8.41
CA GLN A 790 -24.39 0.25 7.42
C GLN A 790 -24.47 0.85 6.00
N HIS A 791 -23.98 2.08 5.79
CA HIS A 791 -24.08 2.72 4.49
C HIS A 791 -23.05 2.19 3.48
N GLN A 792 -23.39 2.33 2.19
CA GLN A 792 -22.53 1.92 1.10
C GLN A 792 -21.22 2.70 1.11
N ARG A 793 -20.11 2.03 0.82
CA ARG A 793 -18.79 2.66 0.77
C ARG A 793 -18.66 3.62 -0.39
N GLU A 794 -18.02 4.75 -0.15
CA GLU A 794 -17.74 5.79 -1.14
C GLU A 794 -16.23 5.94 -1.32
N SER A 795 -15.81 6.13 -2.57
CA SER A 795 -14.40 6.40 -2.89
C SER A 795 -14.14 7.89 -2.75
N GLN A 796 -13.04 8.24 -2.08
CA GLN A 796 -12.70 9.64 -1.80
C GLN A 796 -11.19 9.89 -1.90
N ARG A 797 -10.84 11.13 -2.26
CA ARG A 797 -9.51 11.70 -2.02
C ARG A 797 -9.56 12.92 -1.11
N SER A 798 -8.62 13.02 -0.17
CA SER A 798 -8.64 14.08 0.85
C SER A 798 -7.28 14.18 1.56
N SER A 799 -7.13 15.12 2.49
CA SER A 799 -5.97 15.19 3.40
C SER A 799 -6.02 14.13 4.53
N GLY A 800 -7.05 13.27 4.55
CA GLY A 800 -7.23 12.18 5.50
C GLY A 800 -8.57 12.23 6.23
N ILE A 801 -8.76 11.31 7.17
CA ILE A 801 -9.94 11.26 8.04
C ILE A 801 -9.52 11.33 9.51
N ILE A 802 -10.24 12.12 10.30
CA ILE A 802 -10.17 12.11 11.77
C ILE A 802 -11.44 11.42 12.29
N VAL A 803 -11.27 10.46 13.19
CA VAL A 803 -12.35 9.83 13.95
C VAL A 803 -12.03 9.98 15.43
N CYS A 804 -12.93 10.53 16.24
CA CYS A 804 -12.66 10.86 17.64
C CYS A 804 -13.70 10.30 18.62
N THR A 805 -13.29 10.16 19.87
CA THR A 805 -14.18 9.87 21.02
C THR A 805 -14.79 11.17 21.57
N GLY A 806 -15.70 11.05 22.55
CA GLY A 806 -16.19 12.22 23.30
C GLY A 806 -15.08 12.99 24.01
N THR A 807 -14.04 12.31 24.49
CA THR A 807 -12.85 12.96 25.04
C THR A 807 -12.10 13.75 23.96
N GLY A 808 -11.85 13.13 22.80
CA GLY A 808 -11.18 13.75 21.65
C GLY A 808 -11.99 14.84 20.94
N SER A 809 -13.29 14.95 21.23
CA SER A 809 -14.17 16.02 20.74
C SER A 809 -13.66 17.42 21.07
N SER A 810 -12.87 17.52 22.13
CA SER A 810 -12.30 18.75 22.67
C SER A 810 -10.88 19.05 22.20
N ALA A 811 -10.31 18.16 21.38
CA ALA A 811 -8.93 18.16 20.92
C ALA A 811 -8.86 18.50 19.41
N TRP A 812 -8.11 17.74 18.61
CA TRP A 812 -7.87 18.07 17.21
C TRP A 812 -9.15 18.09 16.36
N TYR A 813 -10.11 17.20 16.68
CA TYR A 813 -11.42 17.19 16.04
C TYR A 813 -12.13 18.54 16.13
N TYR A 814 -12.12 19.18 17.31
CA TYR A 814 -12.73 20.50 17.50
C TYR A 814 -12.13 21.52 16.53
N SER A 815 -10.80 21.62 16.54
CA SER A 815 -10.08 22.58 15.69
C SER A 815 -10.29 22.33 14.19
N ALA A 816 -10.48 21.06 13.80
CA ALA A 816 -10.74 20.67 12.41
C ALA A 816 -12.20 20.86 11.98
N SER A 817 -13.14 20.95 12.92
CA SER A 817 -14.59 21.03 12.66
C SER A 817 -15.22 22.38 12.98
N GLN A 818 -14.48 23.28 13.64
CA GLN A 818 -14.97 24.61 14.01
C GLN A 818 -15.19 25.51 12.79
N ILE A 819 -16.19 26.38 12.92
CA ILE A 819 -16.39 27.54 12.04
C ILE A 819 -15.97 28.82 12.76
N TYR A 820 -15.48 29.78 12.00
CA TYR A 820 -15.03 31.08 12.52
C TYR A 820 -16.08 32.16 12.27
N ARG A 821 -16.09 33.18 13.13
CA ARG A 821 -17.03 34.32 13.06
C ARG A 821 -17.05 34.97 11.67
N GLU A 822 -15.87 35.11 11.06
CA GLU A 822 -15.72 35.68 9.71
C GLU A 822 -16.44 34.86 8.62
N GLN A 823 -16.50 33.54 8.76
CA GLN A 823 -17.19 32.67 7.81
C GLN A 823 -18.70 32.82 7.95
N VAL A 824 -19.20 32.87 9.19
CA VAL A 824 -20.63 33.10 9.48
C VAL A 824 -21.06 34.47 8.96
N ALA A 825 -20.28 35.52 9.24
CA ALA A 825 -20.55 36.87 8.75
C ALA A 825 -20.65 36.90 7.22
N LYS A 826 -19.67 36.33 6.50
CA LYS A 826 -19.68 36.27 5.02
C LYS A 826 -20.89 35.53 4.46
N VAL A 827 -21.35 34.46 5.11
CA VAL A 827 -22.56 33.74 4.69
C VAL A 827 -23.80 34.62 4.87
N LEU A 828 -23.93 35.30 6.02
CA LEU A 828 -25.06 36.22 6.27
C LEU A 828 -25.05 37.41 5.30
N GLU A 829 -23.87 37.97 5.00
CA GLU A 829 -23.69 39.01 3.97
C GLU A 829 -24.12 38.53 2.58
N ALA A 830 -23.69 37.33 2.17
CA ALA A 830 -24.03 36.75 0.87
C ALA A 830 -25.54 36.45 0.73
N MET A 831 -26.22 36.21 1.85
CA MET A 831 -27.68 36.05 1.90
C MET A 831 -28.43 37.38 2.02
N HIS A 832 -27.72 38.52 2.04
CA HIS A 832 -28.28 39.86 2.29
C HIS A 832 -29.04 39.97 3.64
N HIS A 833 -28.62 39.21 4.65
CA HIS A 833 -29.17 39.29 6.00
C HIS A 833 -28.45 40.35 6.85
N THR A 834 -29.21 41.28 7.41
CA THR A 834 -28.73 42.22 8.44
C THR A 834 -28.42 41.46 9.73
N HIS A 835 -27.22 41.63 10.27
CA HIS A 835 -26.74 40.93 11.46
C HIS A 835 -25.90 41.85 12.35
N THR A 836 -25.79 41.53 13.63
CA THR A 836 -24.87 42.21 14.56
C THR A 836 -23.69 41.30 14.91
N ASN A 837 -22.67 41.88 15.56
CA ASN A 837 -21.52 41.11 16.05
C ASN A 837 -21.94 40.04 17.07
N GLU A 838 -22.97 40.32 17.86
CA GLU A 838 -23.56 39.42 18.85
C GLU A 838 -24.23 38.23 18.15
N THR A 839 -25.06 38.47 17.13
CA THR A 839 -25.71 37.40 16.36
C THR A 839 -24.68 36.47 15.71
N VAL A 840 -23.60 37.03 15.14
CA VAL A 840 -22.52 36.23 14.56
C VAL A 840 -21.82 35.37 15.62
N THR A 841 -21.57 35.93 16.80
CA THR A 841 -20.98 35.19 17.93
C THR A 841 -21.89 34.05 18.36
N GLU A 842 -23.17 34.32 18.61
CA GLU A 842 -24.16 33.33 19.04
C GLU A 842 -24.28 32.18 18.06
N LEU A 843 -24.36 32.46 16.75
CA LEU A 843 -24.43 31.43 15.70
C LEU A 843 -23.13 30.61 15.63
N THR A 844 -21.97 31.28 15.73
CA THR A 844 -20.66 30.61 15.73
C THR A 844 -20.55 29.66 16.92
N GLU A 845 -20.92 30.13 18.12
CA GLU A 845 -20.89 29.35 19.34
C GLU A 845 -21.91 28.20 19.32
N ALA A 846 -23.12 28.44 18.79
CA ALA A 846 -24.15 27.42 18.66
C ALA A 846 -23.67 26.26 17.77
N PHE A 847 -23.10 26.57 16.60
CA PHE A 847 -22.61 25.55 15.68
C PHE A 847 -21.39 24.80 16.22
N ASN A 848 -20.45 25.51 16.83
CA ASN A 848 -19.26 24.89 17.40
C ASN A 848 -19.57 24.03 18.64
N ARG A 849 -20.69 24.29 19.34
CA ARG A 849 -21.15 23.48 20.47
C ARG A 849 -21.51 22.05 20.05
N GLU A 850 -22.00 21.84 18.83
CA GLU A 850 -22.34 20.51 18.32
C GLU A 850 -21.11 19.60 18.11
N ASN A 851 -19.92 20.19 17.98
CA ASN A 851 -18.67 19.44 17.86
C ASN A 851 -18.30 18.74 19.18
N TYR A 852 -18.79 19.24 20.33
CA TYR A 852 -18.60 18.63 21.64
C TYR A 852 -19.65 17.57 21.94
N PHE A 853 -19.23 16.51 22.65
CA PHE A 853 -20.12 15.45 23.08
C PHE A 853 -19.54 14.70 24.29
N PRO A 854 -20.40 14.03 25.08
CA PRO A 854 -20.01 13.42 26.35
C PRO A 854 -18.86 12.40 26.21
N GLU A 855 -17.95 12.38 27.19
CA GLU A 855 -16.76 11.52 27.22
C GLU A 855 -17.08 10.01 27.24
N ASP A 856 -18.27 9.67 27.74
CA ASP A 856 -18.82 8.32 27.87
C ASP A 856 -19.69 7.89 26.66
N SER A 857 -19.84 8.77 25.65
CA SER A 857 -20.63 8.54 24.44
C SER A 857 -20.18 7.31 23.64
N LEU A 858 -21.14 6.45 23.28
CA LEU A 858 -20.92 5.30 22.39
C LEU A 858 -20.80 5.69 20.90
N ASP A 859 -21.14 6.93 20.55
CA ASP A 859 -20.96 7.45 19.21
C ASP A 859 -19.59 8.12 19.07
N MET A 860 -18.92 7.90 17.93
CA MET A 860 -17.71 8.59 17.52
C MET A 860 -18.05 9.82 16.67
N GLY A 861 -17.27 10.88 16.78
CA GLY A 861 -17.24 11.94 15.79
C GLY A 861 -16.34 11.55 14.63
N TYR A 862 -16.67 11.92 13.40
CA TYR A 862 -15.76 11.79 12.26
C TYR A 862 -15.81 13.01 11.35
N ILE A 863 -14.70 13.29 10.67
CA ILE A 863 -14.57 14.36 9.67
C ILE A 863 -13.54 13.99 8.61
N VAL A 864 -13.91 14.18 7.35
CA VAL A 864 -13.01 14.09 6.19
C VAL A 864 -12.37 15.45 5.98
N ARG A 865 -11.03 15.49 5.99
CA ARG A 865 -10.26 16.74 5.89
C ARG A 865 -10.02 17.13 4.44
N GLU A 866 -10.43 18.34 4.06
CA GLU A 866 -10.18 18.91 2.72
C GLU A 866 -10.51 17.90 1.59
N PRO A 867 -11.77 17.42 1.51
CA PRO A 867 -12.15 16.49 0.45
C PRO A 867 -11.92 17.14 -0.92
N ILE A 868 -11.27 16.41 -1.82
CA ILE A 868 -11.23 16.77 -3.24
C ILE A 868 -12.62 16.53 -3.81
N ILE A 869 -13.24 17.60 -4.31
CA ILE A 869 -14.57 17.55 -4.92
C ILE A 869 -14.43 17.97 -6.38
N ASN A 870 -14.75 17.05 -7.29
CA ASN A 870 -14.72 17.25 -8.73
C ASN A 870 -15.64 16.23 -9.42
N GLU A 871 -15.59 16.13 -10.74
CA GLU A 871 -16.42 15.18 -11.49
C GLU A 871 -16.17 13.70 -11.13
N THR A 872 -14.97 13.38 -10.63
CA THR A 872 -14.57 12.02 -10.24
C THR A 872 -14.94 11.71 -8.79
N PHE A 873 -14.76 12.67 -7.89
CA PHE A 873 -15.07 12.58 -6.47
C PHE A 873 -16.19 13.60 -6.18
N GLY A 874 -17.45 13.14 -6.21
CA GLY A 874 -18.62 14.00 -6.03
C GLY A 874 -18.70 14.62 -4.62
N ASP A 875 -19.77 15.37 -4.34
CA ASP A 875 -19.97 15.84 -2.97
C ASP A 875 -20.13 14.64 -2.04
N ILE A 876 -19.34 14.65 -0.96
CA ILE A 876 -19.19 13.51 -0.08
C ILE A 876 -20.35 13.49 0.92
N ARG A 877 -21.12 12.38 0.94
CA ARG A 877 -22.20 12.22 1.92
C ARG A 877 -21.64 12.13 3.35
N PHE A 878 -20.48 11.50 3.50
CA PHE A 878 -19.79 11.33 4.77
C PHE A 878 -18.75 12.44 5.04
N ARG A 879 -19.12 13.72 4.90
CA ARG A 879 -18.16 14.82 5.16
C ARG A 879 -17.77 14.92 6.62
N ARG A 880 -18.77 14.90 7.50
CA ARG A 880 -18.62 14.91 8.95
C ARG A 880 -19.89 14.37 9.60
N GLY A 881 -19.79 13.85 10.81
CA GLY A 881 -20.97 13.44 11.56
C GLY A 881 -20.66 12.57 12.77
N ARG A 882 -21.71 11.87 13.23
CA ARG A 882 -21.68 10.87 14.30
C ARG A 882 -21.78 9.48 13.69
N ALA A 883 -21.07 8.51 14.26
CA ALA A 883 -21.12 7.12 13.83
C ALA A 883 -20.71 6.15 14.93
N ARG A 884 -21.26 4.94 14.93
CA ARG A 884 -20.80 3.85 15.82
C ARG A 884 -19.72 2.99 15.18
N ARG A 885 -19.64 3.03 13.86
CA ARG A 885 -18.62 2.34 13.08
C ARG A 885 -18.18 3.21 11.92
N VAL A 886 -16.87 3.46 11.85
CA VAL A 886 -16.24 4.04 10.66
C VAL A 886 -15.29 3.00 10.09
N SER A 887 -15.27 2.86 8.77
CA SER A 887 -14.33 1.95 8.11
C SER A 887 -13.70 2.62 6.91
N MET A 888 -12.41 2.39 6.72
CA MET A 888 -11.65 2.99 5.64
C MET A 888 -10.74 1.96 5.01
N ARG A 889 -10.90 1.73 3.71
CA ARG A 889 -10.03 0.86 2.92
C ARG A 889 -9.03 1.70 2.15
N SER A 890 -7.75 1.45 2.36
CA SER A 890 -6.67 2.16 1.68
C SER A 890 -6.68 1.86 0.18
N LEU A 891 -6.57 2.91 -0.63
CA LEU A 891 -6.22 2.88 -2.05
C LEU A 891 -5.02 3.80 -2.32
N GLY A 892 -4.30 4.16 -1.25
CA GLY A 892 -3.14 5.05 -1.25
C GLY A 892 -1.83 4.27 -1.31
N TRP A 893 -0.72 5.01 -1.30
CA TRP A 893 0.62 4.49 -1.48
C TRP A 893 1.34 4.21 -0.17
N ASP A 894 1.35 5.17 0.75
CA ASP A 894 2.00 5.06 2.07
C ASP A 894 1.07 5.61 3.15
N MET A 895 -0.09 4.98 3.26
CA MET A 895 -1.13 5.33 4.23
C MET A 895 -0.76 4.83 5.62
N LYS A 896 -1.08 5.60 6.66
CA LYS A 896 -0.88 5.24 8.07
C LYS A 896 -2.12 5.48 8.91
N VAL A 897 -2.37 4.57 9.85
CA VAL A 897 -3.31 4.75 10.95
C VAL A 897 -2.54 5.28 12.15
N ASN A 898 -2.93 6.44 12.66
CA ASN A 898 -2.33 7.09 13.83
C ASN A 898 -3.35 7.12 14.97
N LEU A 899 -3.00 6.59 16.13
CA LEU A 899 -3.81 6.64 17.34
C LEU A 899 -3.21 7.68 18.29
N ASP A 900 -4.00 8.69 18.65
CA ASP A 900 -3.67 9.80 19.59
C ASP A 900 -2.36 10.55 19.28
N GLY A 901 -1.85 10.46 18.04
CA GLY A 901 -0.54 10.97 17.67
C GLY A 901 0.65 10.25 18.33
N ILE A 902 0.42 9.09 18.96
CA ILE A 902 1.41 8.35 19.77
C ILE A 902 1.81 7.03 19.14
N TYR A 903 0.87 6.36 18.48
CA TYR A 903 1.06 5.05 17.87
C TYR A 903 0.68 5.10 16.40
N SER A 904 1.59 4.72 15.52
CA SER A 904 1.40 4.80 14.07
C SER A 904 1.70 3.44 13.45
N VAL A 905 0.81 2.96 12.59
CA VAL A 905 0.97 1.70 11.87
C VAL A 905 0.66 1.90 10.38
N PRO A 906 1.36 1.18 9.48
CA PRO A 906 1.05 1.23 8.05
C PRO A 906 -0.36 0.67 7.77
N LEU A 907 -1.00 1.24 6.75
CA LEU A 907 -2.26 0.76 6.17
C LEU A 907 -2.06 0.47 4.69
N ASP A 908 -1.61 -0.74 4.40
CA ASP A 908 -1.25 -1.15 3.05
C ASP A 908 -2.42 -1.08 2.06
N TYR A 909 -2.08 -1.03 0.77
CA TYR A 909 -3.06 -0.96 -0.31
C TYR A 909 -4.10 -2.09 -0.22
N GLY A 910 -5.38 -1.71 -0.22
CA GLY A 910 -6.52 -2.60 -0.14
C GLY A 910 -6.82 -3.15 1.26
N VAL A 911 -5.96 -2.91 2.26
CA VAL A 911 -6.25 -3.21 3.68
C VAL A 911 -7.27 -2.20 4.21
N GLN A 912 -8.15 -2.67 5.09
CA GLN A 912 -9.23 -1.89 5.67
C GLN A 912 -9.04 -1.72 7.18
N ALA A 913 -9.01 -0.48 7.64
CA ALA A 913 -9.15 -0.13 9.05
C ALA A 913 -10.64 0.00 9.41
N VAL A 914 -11.04 -0.56 10.54
CA VAL A 914 -12.40 -0.53 11.08
C VAL A 914 -12.34 0.02 12.50
N MET A 915 -12.83 1.24 12.68
CA MET A 915 -12.89 1.95 13.96
C MET A 915 -14.27 1.73 14.60
N LYS A 916 -14.28 1.41 15.88
CA LYS A 916 -15.49 1.21 16.69
C LYS A 916 -15.26 1.63 18.14
N ILE A 917 -16.32 2.01 18.84
CA ILE A 917 -16.38 2.05 20.31
C ILE A 917 -17.02 0.73 20.79
N CYS A 918 -16.58 0.23 21.93
CA CYS A 918 -17.12 -0.96 22.59
C CYS A 918 -17.63 -0.60 23.99
N ASP A 919 -18.68 -1.28 24.41
CA ASP A 919 -19.31 -1.20 25.73
C ASP A 919 -18.66 -2.12 26.77
N ASP A 920 -17.83 -3.08 26.35
CA ASP A 920 -17.10 -3.98 27.26
C ASP A 920 -16.17 -3.15 28.20
N PRO A 921 -16.27 -3.34 29.53
CA PRO A 921 -15.53 -2.58 30.54
C PRO A 921 -14.03 -2.47 30.32
N LYS A 922 -13.38 -3.43 29.67
CA LYS A 922 -11.93 -3.36 29.40
C LYS A 922 -11.56 -2.26 28.39
N TYR A 923 -12.50 -1.82 27.54
CA TYR A 923 -12.27 -0.75 26.56
C TYR A 923 -12.58 0.63 27.12
N VAL A 924 -13.29 0.72 28.24
CA VAL A 924 -13.61 1.99 28.91
C VAL A 924 -12.49 2.34 29.87
N LEU A 925 -11.91 3.53 29.70
CA LEU A 925 -10.88 4.01 30.61
C LEU A 925 -11.53 4.71 31.81
N ARG A 926 -11.22 4.22 33.02
CA ARG A 926 -11.61 4.88 34.27
C ARG A 926 -10.59 5.94 34.64
N THR A 927 -11.04 7.16 34.86
CA THR A 927 -10.18 8.30 35.19
C THR A 927 -10.70 9.05 36.40
N VAL A 928 -9.79 9.73 37.10
CA VAL A 928 -10.11 10.45 38.34
C VAL A 928 -10.29 11.94 38.04
N ASP A 929 -11.40 12.48 38.52
CA ASP A 929 -11.64 13.91 38.66
C ASP A 929 -11.57 14.27 40.15
N PHE A 930 -10.63 15.15 40.50
CA PHE A 930 -10.31 15.51 41.88
C PHE A 930 -11.27 16.55 42.48
N SER A 931 -12.32 16.94 41.74
CA SER A 931 -13.41 17.75 42.29
C SER A 931 -14.21 16.95 43.34
N PRO A 932 -14.66 17.59 44.44
CA PRO A 932 -15.39 16.91 45.49
C PRO A 932 -16.69 16.30 44.97
N SER A 933 -17.02 15.10 45.44
CA SER A 933 -18.30 14.44 45.15
C SER A 933 -19.46 15.33 45.62
N PRO A 934 -20.55 15.47 44.84
CA PRO A 934 -21.67 16.27 45.28
C PRO A 934 -22.27 15.59 46.51
N VAL A 935 -22.31 16.30 47.64
CA VAL A 935 -23.06 15.84 48.82
C VAL A 935 -24.49 15.54 48.34
N PRO A 936 -25.05 14.35 48.60
CA PRO A 936 -26.43 14.07 48.23
C PRO A 936 -27.30 15.15 48.87
N ARG A 937 -27.89 16.00 48.02
CA ARG A 937 -28.82 17.03 48.49
C ARG A 937 -30.00 16.29 49.10
N GLY A 938 -30.04 16.26 50.43
CA GLY A 938 -31.28 16.04 51.15
C GLY A 938 -32.32 17.00 50.56
N THR A 939 -33.50 16.47 50.29
CA THR A 939 -34.67 17.18 49.76
C THR A 939 -34.84 18.55 50.41
N SER A 940 -34.36 19.60 49.75
CA SER A 940 -34.73 20.98 50.04
C SER A 940 -35.35 21.58 48.77
N THR A 941 -36.68 21.57 48.74
CA THR A 941 -37.47 22.43 47.87
C THR A 941 -37.05 23.89 48.02
N LEU A 942 -36.64 24.55 46.93
CA LEU A 942 -36.69 26.02 46.72
C LEU A 942 -36.31 26.28 45.24
N ARG A 943 -37.30 26.54 44.36
CA ARG A 943 -37.71 27.89 43.89
C ARG A 943 -36.52 28.81 43.51
N ARG A 944 -36.13 28.81 42.24
CA ARG A 944 -36.47 29.88 41.28
C ARG A 944 -36.10 29.45 39.86
#